data_AF-A0A7C4KFU1-F1
#
_entry.id   AF-A0A7C4KFU1-F1
#
_cell.length_a   1.000
_cell.length_b   1.000
_cell.length_c   1.000
_cell.angle_alpha   90.00
_cell.angle_beta   90.00
_cell.angle_gamma   90.00
#
_symmetry.space_group_name_H-M   'P 1'
#
loop_
_entity.id
_entity.type
_entity.pdbx_description
1 polymer ?
#
loop_
_entity_poly.entity_id
_entity_poly.type
_entity_poly.pdbx_seq_one_letter_code
_entity_poly.pdbx_strand_id
1 'polypeptide(L)'
;LPLSLDGYSPYDYYSGVFRSDLNFEMYWDDNAEKRDRFQTILDQADYIFISSNRQWGTTVRVPERYPLTTLYYRNLLGCPEDREITRCYAVAEPGMFQGKLGFELIKVFDSSPRLGSLKFNTQFAEEAFTVYDHPKVFIFKKTADYRSDAVRDLLASVDLTQVVHLTPAQAGKYPGNLMLPPDRLKIQRAGGTWSELFDRGAWVNRYPGLGVVLWYLTVSLLGWVSYPLVRLALRGLPDRGYPLARLGGLLLLAYPVWLAGSAGVPFNRQTIGWVAMGLVVLGGVFAWIQREELREEWRVRWRYFLAVEAIALAFFVLFLLVRLGNPDLWHQWKGGEKPMDFSYFNAVLKSTIFPPYDPWFAGGYINYYYYGFVLVGVPVKWLGIIPAVAYNIILPQWYSLLALGAFSIVWNILVAVRREAEPDRAYHPYRGALLGPIFLGVLGNLGSIRMIWHGLMRLAAPGGAFADGNIFQKLIWTFSGLVKYLSGYALPYAPGDWYWIPSRAFPNEPITEFPAFTFLYADLHAHLIALPVTLLAISWALAIALGRWQWGLGRGRFRLLHFGMSFFLGGLVIGALKPTNTWDFPTYLGLAGVAIGYSALSFAQVDTWRLDLPLWLRRVIVVVISASGLVILSLALYQPFSRWFGQGYSAVDFWKGDHTPWWSYMTHWGVFIFLIFSWLVWETLEWMATTPVSALKKLQPYTGLIYLLAGTLLAAVAALLALKVEIGWTVLPLAAWAGVLLLRPRMPVGRRVVLFLVGCGLVLTLMVELIVLRGDIGRMNTVFKFSLQAWTLLSLSAAAALAWVFPAAERYWPRGWRNAWHLGVALFIGCAALFPLLAGADKIRDRMAPRAPHTLDGMAYMAYATYNESGVDMDLSGDYRAILWMQEHVAGSPVIVEGHTVEYRWGNRYTIYTGLPSVVGWNWHQRQQRALTPEVWVTGRVQEVADFYSTFDRQMTEQFLKKYDVSYIVVGVMERVIYPMDGLAKFEAWNGDLWDEVYRDGDTVIYQVRKAGD
;
A
#
# COMPACT_ATOMS: atom_id res chain seq x y z
N LEU A 1 -23.55 -28.19 -46.61
CA LEU A 1 -23.87 -29.32 -45.71
C LEU A 1 -23.37 -30.57 -46.40
N PRO A 2 -22.49 -31.40 -45.81
CA PRO A 2 -22.06 -32.61 -46.47
C PRO A 2 -23.27 -33.54 -46.58
N LEU A 3 -23.59 -33.91 -47.82
CA LEU A 3 -24.68 -34.82 -48.13
C LEU A 3 -24.16 -36.26 -47.99
N SER A 4 -25.05 -37.21 -47.69
CA SER A 4 -24.68 -38.63 -47.74
C SER A 4 -24.17 -38.98 -49.14
N LEU A 5 -22.95 -39.52 -49.19
CA LEU A 5 -22.26 -39.94 -50.41
C LEU A 5 -21.93 -41.43 -50.28
N ASP A 6 -22.21 -42.18 -51.34
CA ASP A 6 -21.86 -43.59 -51.48
C ASP A 6 -22.33 -44.52 -50.34
N GLY A 7 -23.52 -44.26 -49.80
CA GLY A 7 -24.13 -45.10 -48.74
C GLY A 7 -23.60 -44.84 -47.33
N TYR A 8 -22.67 -43.90 -47.16
CA TYR A 8 -22.17 -43.49 -45.86
C TYR A 8 -22.93 -42.29 -45.31
N SER A 9 -23.42 -42.39 -44.07
CA SER A 9 -23.92 -41.23 -43.34
C SER A 9 -22.72 -40.36 -42.95
N PRO A 10 -22.66 -39.07 -43.35
CA PRO A 10 -21.54 -38.21 -43.01
C PRO A 10 -21.51 -37.92 -41.51
N TYR A 11 -22.69 -37.78 -40.89
CA TYR A 11 -22.86 -37.61 -39.46
C TYR A 11 -23.88 -38.63 -38.94
N ASP A 12 -23.42 -39.56 -38.13
CA ASP A 12 -24.25 -40.45 -37.33
C ASP A 12 -23.54 -40.70 -36.00
N TYR A 13 -24.31 -40.95 -34.94
CA TYR A 13 -23.77 -41.02 -33.58
C TYR A 13 -22.79 -42.19 -33.39
N TYR A 14 -22.97 -43.31 -34.10
CA TYR A 14 -22.16 -44.52 -33.90
C TYR A 14 -21.51 -45.05 -35.19
N SER A 15 -22.10 -44.79 -36.35
CA SER A 15 -21.76 -45.42 -37.63
C SER A 15 -21.37 -44.43 -38.74
N GLY A 16 -21.38 -43.13 -38.44
CA GLY A 16 -21.08 -42.09 -39.41
C GLY A 16 -19.58 -41.95 -39.66
N VAL A 17 -19.21 -41.43 -40.84
CA VAL A 17 -17.80 -41.15 -41.19
C VAL A 17 -17.20 -40.14 -40.21
N PHE A 18 -17.99 -39.17 -39.76
CA PHE A 18 -17.68 -38.28 -38.65
C PHE A 18 -18.62 -38.56 -37.48
N ARG A 19 -18.25 -39.54 -36.64
CA ARG A 19 -18.99 -39.91 -35.43
C ARG A 19 -19.18 -38.71 -34.51
N SER A 20 -20.43 -38.38 -34.19
CA SER A 20 -20.73 -37.21 -33.34
C SER A 20 -20.38 -37.42 -31.86
N ASP A 21 -20.23 -38.67 -31.41
CA ASP A 21 -19.85 -39.00 -30.04
C ASP A 21 -18.34 -38.83 -29.77
N LEU A 22 -17.51 -38.87 -30.81
CA LEU A 22 -16.06 -38.59 -30.76
C LEU A 22 -15.73 -37.09 -30.93
N ASN A 23 -16.61 -36.21 -30.47
CA ASN A 23 -16.37 -34.76 -30.40
C ASN A 23 -15.72 -34.40 -29.05
N PHE A 24 -14.60 -33.66 -29.08
CA PHE A 24 -13.92 -33.18 -27.87
C PHE A 24 -14.69 -32.09 -27.11
N GLU A 25 -15.66 -31.41 -27.73
CA GLU A 25 -16.43 -30.34 -27.09
C GLU A 25 -15.53 -29.20 -26.54
N MET A 26 -14.65 -28.68 -27.41
CA MET A 26 -13.58 -27.74 -27.03
C MET A 26 -14.06 -26.47 -26.30
N TYR A 27 -15.32 -26.06 -26.48
CA TYR A 27 -15.90 -24.86 -25.84
C TYR A 27 -16.59 -25.12 -24.51
N TRP A 28 -16.83 -26.38 -24.14
CA TRP A 28 -17.34 -26.72 -22.82
C TRP A 28 -16.33 -26.29 -21.76
N ASP A 29 -16.82 -25.97 -20.57
CA ASP A 29 -15.92 -25.63 -19.48
C ASP A 29 -15.04 -26.84 -19.13
N ASP A 30 -13.78 -26.57 -18.84
CA ASP A 30 -12.84 -27.62 -18.49
C ASP A 30 -13.19 -28.16 -17.10
N ASN A 31 -13.60 -29.43 -17.06
CA ASN A 31 -14.01 -30.13 -15.84
C ASN A 31 -13.63 -31.62 -15.93
N ALA A 32 -13.93 -32.38 -14.88
CA ALA A 32 -13.55 -33.80 -14.82
C ALA A 32 -14.20 -34.61 -15.95
N GLU A 33 -15.47 -34.36 -16.25
CA GLU A 33 -16.20 -35.03 -17.34
C GLU A 33 -15.55 -34.78 -18.71
N LYS A 34 -15.15 -33.53 -19.00
CA LYS A 34 -14.43 -33.18 -20.23
C LYS A 34 -13.05 -33.82 -20.29
N ARG A 35 -12.34 -33.93 -19.16
CA ARG A 35 -11.06 -34.65 -19.10
C ARG A 35 -11.22 -36.13 -19.42
N ASP A 36 -12.21 -36.78 -18.83
CA ASP A 36 -12.50 -38.21 -19.07
C ASP A 36 -12.93 -38.43 -20.53
N ARG A 37 -13.66 -37.47 -21.10
CA ARG A 37 -14.00 -37.43 -22.53
C ARG A 37 -12.74 -37.33 -23.41
N PHE A 38 -11.81 -36.43 -23.10
CA PHE A 38 -10.55 -36.31 -23.85
C PHE A 38 -9.77 -37.63 -23.84
N GLN A 39 -9.65 -38.27 -22.68
CA GLN A 39 -8.97 -39.56 -22.53
C GLN A 39 -9.65 -40.64 -23.39
N THR A 40 -10.97 -40.77 -23.26
CA THR A 40 -11.77 -41.77 -23.98
C THR A 40 -11.67 -41.60 -25.50
N ILE A 41 -11.72 -40.37 -26.01
CA ILE A 41 -11.62 -40.08 -27.44
C ILE A 41 -10.19 -40.35 -27.93
N LEU A 42 -9.16 -39.92 -27.18
CA LEU A 42 -7.77 -40.17 -27.56
C LEU A 42 -7.45 -41.67 -27.60
N ASP A 43 -8.01 -42.47 -26.70
CA ASP A 43 -7.86 -43.92 -26.71
C ASP A 43 -8.50 -44.56 -27.95
N GLN A 44 -9.68 -44.09 -28.37
CA GLN A 44 -10.41 -44.64 -29.50
C GLN A 44 -9.97 -44.11 -30.88
N ALA A 45 -9.48 -42.87 -30.97
CA ALA A 45 -9.28 -42.21 -32.26
C ALA A 45 -7.99 -42.65 -32.97
N ASP A 46 -8.07 -43.05 -34.24
CA ASP A 46 -6.89 -43.27 -35.09
C ASP A 46 -6.40 -41.97 -35.76
N TYR A 47 -7.32 -41.04 -36.00
CA TYR A 47 -7.05 -39.75 -36.62
C TYR A 47 -7.79 -38.62 -35.90
N ILE A 48 -7.16 -37.45 -35.84
CA ILE A 48 -7.78 -36.22 -35.32
C ILE A 48 -7.80 -35.19 -36.44
N PHE A 49 -8.99 -34.67 -36.73
CA PHE A 49 -9.22 -33.66 -37.75
C PHE A 49 -9.54 -32.33 -37.08
N ILE A 50 -8.80 -31.29 -37.47
CA ILE A 50 -9.09 -29.91 -37.09
C ILE A 50 -9.42 -29.16 -38.37
N SER A 51 -10.67 -28.77 -38.56
CA SER A 51 -11.17 -28.22 -39.83
C SER A 51 -10.91 -26.72 -40.01
N SER A 52 -10.62 -25.98 -38.94
CA SER A 52 -10.29 -24.55 -39.00
C SER A 52 -9.58 -24.08 -37.73
N ASN A 53 -9.24 -22.79 -37.71
CA ASN A 53 -8.66 -22.14 -36.54
C ASN A 53 -9.66 -21.71 -35.47
N ARG A 54 -10.97 -21.95 -35.64
CA ARG A 54 -12.01 -21.46 -34.73
C ARG A 54 -11.74 -21.87 -33.27
N GLN A 55 -11.44 -23.14 -33.00
CA GLN A 55 -11.24 -23.61 -31.63
C GLN A 55 -9.85 -23.23 -31.08
N TRP A 56 -8.77 -23.73 -31.68
CA TRP A 56 -7.41 -23.44 -31.19
C TRP A 56 -7.03 -21.95 -31.30
N GLY A 57 -7.66 -21.18 -32.19
CA GLY A 57 -7.45 -19.75 -32.31
C GLY A 57 -8.13 -18.93 -31.21
N THR A 58 -9.10 -19.49 -30.48
CA THR A 58 -9.88 -18.81 -29.45
C THR A 58 -9.66 -19.37 -28.05
N THR A 59 -9.79 -20.68 -27.83
CA THR A 59 -9.81 -21.27 -26.47
C THR A 59 -8.47 -21.14 -25.76
N VAL A 60 -7.36 -21.29 -26.49
CA VAL A 60 -5.99 -21.16 -25.94
C VAL A 60 -5.61 -19.72 -25.58
N ARG A 61 -6.43 -18.73 -25.96
CA ARG A 61 -6.25 -17.32 -25.57
C ARG A 61 -6.87 -17.00 -24.21
N VAL A 62 -7.66 -17.91 -23.65
CA VAL A 62 -8.30 -17.77 -22.32
C VAL A 62 -7.95 -19.00 -21.49
N PRO A 63 -6.66 -19.22 -21.18
CA PRO A 63 -6.20 -20.42 -20.49
C PRO A 63 -6.78 -20.55 -19.07
N GLU A 64 -7.26 -19.46 -18.46
CA GLU A 64 -7.93 -19.49 -17.16
C GLU A 64 -9.29 -20.18 -17.21
N ARG A 65 -9.98 -20.11 -18.35
CA ARG A 65 -11.24 -20.83 -18.58
C ARG A 65 -11.00 -22.22 -19.18
N TYR A 66 -9.96 -22.34 -20.00
CA TYR A 66 -9.70 -23.53 -20.80
C TYR A 66 -8.28 -24.13 -20.57
N PRO A 67 -7.84 -24.38 -19.32
CA PRO A 67 -6.47 -24.85 -19.06
C PRO A 67 -6.19 -26.25 -19.60
N LEU A 68 -7.17 -27.18 -19.51
CA LEU A 68 -7.08 -28.53 -20.05
C LEU A 68 -7.04 -28.51 -21.58
N THR A 69 -7.90 -27.71 -22.19
CA THR A 69 -7.94 -27.55 -23.66
C THR A 69 -6.65 -26.89 -24.16
N THR A 70 -6.10 -25.93 -23.41
CA THR A 70 -4.83 -25.27 -23.74
C THR A 70 -3.67 -26.27 -23.66
N LEU A 71 -3.59 -27.07 -22.59
CA LEU A 71 -2.59 -28.11 -22.45
C LEU A 71 -2.69 -29.14 -23.58
N TYR A 72 -3.91 -29.55 -23.92
CA TYR A 72 -4.17 -30.48 -25.03
C TYR A 72 -3.60 -29.96 -26.35
N TYR A 73 -3.94 -28.74 -26.77
CA TYR A 73 -3.43 -28.20 -28.04
C TYR A 73 -1.90 -28.03 -28.02
N ARG A 74 -1.33 -27.59 -26.89
CA ARG A 74 0.13 -27.48 -26.76
C ARG A 74 0.81 -28.82 -27.02
N ASN A 75 0.31 -29.89 -26.39
CA ASN A 75 0.92 -31.22 -26.45
C ASN A 75 0.51 -32.04 -27.67
N LEU A 76 -0.63 -31.76 -28.31
CA LEU A 76 -1.02 -32.38 -29.57
C LEU A 76 -0.05 -32.01 -30.68
N LEU A 77 0.24 -30.71 -30.84
CA LEU A 77 1.18 -30.25 -31.85
C LEU A 77 2.64 -30.39 -31.41
N GLY A 78 2.94 -30.20 -30.12
CA GLY A 78 4.31 -30.10 -29.62
C GLY A 78 4.86 -28.68 -29.62
N CYS A 79 4.01 -27.69 -29.32
CA CYS A 79 4.42 -26.29 -29.26
C CYS A 79 5.32 -26.02 -28.04
N PRO A 80 6.54 -25.49 -28.22
CA PRO A 80 7.45 -25.16 -27.12
C PRO A 80 6.84 -24.21 -26.09
N GLU A 81 7.13 -24.41 -24.81
CA GLU A 81 6.57 -23.63 -23.68
C GLU A 81 6.81 -22.11 -23.83
N ASP A 82 7.91 -21.71 -24.46
CA ASP A 82 8.30 -20.32 -24.71
C ASP A 82 7.56 -19.68 -25.91
N ARG A 83 6.71 -20.43 -26.61
CA ARG A 83 5.95 -19.94 -27.77
C ARG A 83 4.44 -19.97 -27.54
N GLU A 84 3.78 -19.00 -28.17
CA GLU A 84 2.31 -18.95 -28.23
C GLU A 84 1.76 -20.09 -29.10
N ILE A 85 0.77 -20.80 -28.57
CA ILE A 85 0.12 -21.92 -29.26
C ILE A 85 -0.50 -21.45 -30.58
N THR A 86 -1.17 -20.30 -30.58
CA THR A 86 -1.75 -19.68 -31.79
C THR A 86 -0.70 -19.50 -32.89
N ARG A 87 0.51 -19.05 -32.54
CA ARG A 87 1.62 -18.88 -33.49
C ARG A 87 2.14 -20.23 -33.98
N CYS A 88 2.33 -21.21 -33.10
CA CYS A 88 2.75 -22.56 -33.47
C CYS A 88 1.78 -23.17 -34.51
N TYR A 89 0.48 -23.12 -34.24
CA TYR A 89 -0.54 -23.63 -35.15
C TYR A 89 -0.61 -22.83 -36.46
N ALA A 90 -0.50 -21.49 -36.41
CA ALA A 90 -0.49 -20.65 -37.61
C ALA A 90 0.62 -21.01 -38.60
N VAL A 91 1.80 -21.44 -38.12
CA VAL A 91 2.95 -21.80 -38.98
C VAL A 91 3.17 -23.30 -39.16
N ALA A 92 2.46 -24.16 -38.43
CA ALA A 92 2.69 -25.59 -38.44
C ALA A 92 2.58 -26.21 -39.85
N GLU A 93 3.56 -27.05 -40.15
CA GLU A 93 3.65 -27.95 -41.30
C GLU A 93 4.09 -29.34 -40.77
N PRO A 94 3.81 -30.44 -41.50
CA PRO A 94 4.26 -31.78 -41.11
C PRO A 94 5.77 -31.83 -40.81
N GLY A 95 6.14 -32.46 -39.69
CA GLY A 95 7.54 -32.60 -39.26
C GLY A 95 8.16 -31.39 -38.54
N MET A 96 7.46 -30.26 -38.40
CA MET A 96 7.99 -29.08 -37.69
C MET A 96 7.99 -29.20 -36.16
N PHE A 97 6.99 -29.90 -35.61
CA PHE A 97 6.78 -30.02 -34.17
C PHE A 97 6.51 -31.48 -33.82
N GLN A 98 6.88 -31.88 -32.60
CA GLN A 98 6.70 -33.24 -32.09
C GLN A 98 5.80 -33.21 -30.85
N GLY A 99 4.59 -33.71 -31.01
CA GLY A 99 3.59 -33.81 -29.93
C GLY A 99 3.97 -34.86 -28.88
N LYS A 100 3.39 -34.73 -27.68
CA LYS A 100 3.53 -35.66 -26.55
C LYS A 100 2.31 -36.57 -26.34
N LEU A 101 1.26 -36.40 -27.15
CA LEU A 101 0.02 -37.19 -27.04
C LEU A 101 0.05 -38.49 -27.86
N GLY A 102 1.16 -38.83 -28.51
CA GLY A 102 1.23 -40.01 -29.39
C GLY A 102 0.53 -39.83 -30.74
N PHE A 103 0.32 -38.59 -31.19
CA PHE A 103 -0.23 -38.24 -32.50
C PHE A 103 0.76 -37.39 -33.29
N GLU A 104 0.94 -37.70 -34.58
CA GLU A 104 1.81 -36.95 -35.49
C GLU A 104 1.00 -36.13 -36.50
N LEU A 105 1.44 -34.91 -36.81
CA LEU A 105 0.83 -34.09 -37.85
C LEU A 105 1.29 -34.58 -39.23
N ILE A 106 0.40 -35.29 -39.95
CA ILE A 106 0.73 -35.88 -41.26
C ILE A 106 0.35 -34.97 -42.44
N LYS A 107 -0.62 -34.06 -42.25
CA LYS A 107 -1.10 -33.21 -43.33
C LYS A 107 -1.66 -31.89 -42.83
N VAL A 108 -1.35 -30.84 -43.59
CA VAL A 108 -1.92 -29.50 -43.45
C VAL A 108 -2.52 -29.08 -44.80
N PHE A 109 -3.69 -28.46 -44.76
CA PHE A 109 -4.28 -27.77 -45.92
C PHE A 109 -4.49 -26.31 -45.56
N ASP A 110 -4.02 -25.40 -46.40
CA ASP A 110 -4.21 -23.97 -46.25
C ASP A 110 -4.42 -23.28 -47.61
N SER A 111 -5.23 -22.22 -47.64
CA SER A 111 -5.53 -21.45 -48.84
C SER A 111 -4.70 -20.16 -48.92
N SER A 112 -3.41 -20.19 -48.57
CA SER A 112 -2.59 -18.95 -48.54
C SER A 112 -2.46 -18.30 -49.93
N PRO A 113 -2.73 -16.99 -50.07
CA PRO A 113 -2.58 -16.28 -51.33
C PRO A 113 -1.12 -16.23 -51.77
N ARG A 114 -0.91 -16.20 -53.08
CA ARG A 114 0.41 -16.21 -53.70
C ARG A 114 0.56 -15.03 -54.65
N LEU A 115 1.74 -14.39 -54.61
CA LEU A 115 2.17 -13.44 -55.63
C LEU A 115 3.45 -14.00 -56.28
N GLY A 116 3.30 -14.65 -57.44
CA GLY A 116 4.39 -15.42 -58.03
C GLY A 116 4.85 -16.55 -57.12
N SER A 117 6.13 -16.56 -56.74
CA SER A 117 6.73 -17.54 -55.82
C SER A 117 6.55 -17.20 -54.33
N LEU A 118 6.05 -16.00 -53.99
CA LEU A 118 5.87 -15.57 -52.60
C LEU A 118 4.52 -16.05 -52.06
N LYS A 119 4.53 -16.93 -51.03
CA LYS A 119 3.35 -17.38 -50.28
C LYS A 119 3.18 -16.50 -49.04
N PHE A 120 2.01 -15.90 -48.86
CA PHE A 120 1.71 -15.10 -47.67
C PHE A 120 0.90 -15.92 -46.68
N ASN A 121 1.44 -16.15 -45.48
CA ASN A 121 0.70 -16.87 -44.43
C ASN A 121 -0.40 -15.95 -43.86
N THR A 122 -1.65 -16.22 -44.22
CA THR A 122 -2.81 -15.43 -43.78
C THR A 122 -3.33 -15.81 -42.40
N GLN A 123 -2.76 -16.82 -41.74
CA GLN A 123 -3.23 -17.29 -40.43
C GLN A 123 -2.99 -16.29 -39.28
N PHE A 124 -2.35 -15.17 -39.56
CA PHE A 124 -2.19 -14.04 -38.64
C PHE A 124 -3.24 -12.92 -38.84
N ALA A 125 -4.12 -13.07 -39.84
CA ALA A 125 -5.22 -12.14 -40.09
C ALA A 125 -6.37 -12.34 -39.08
N GLU A 126 -7.42 -11.52 -39.21
CA GLU A 126 -8.58 -11.60 -38.34
C GLU A 126 -9.42 -12.88 -38.58
N GLU A 127 -10.34 -13.16 -37.66
CA GLU A 127 -11.06 -14.43 -37.58
C GLU A 127 -11.96 -14.70 -38.78
N ALA A 128 -12.71 -13.72 -39.28
CA ALA A 128 -13.61 -13.94 -40.41
C ALA A 128 -12.85 -14.38 -41.67
N PHE A 129 -11.69 -13.78 -41.93
CA PHE A 129 -10.81 -14.16 -43.03
C PHE A 129 -10.20 -15.55 -42.87
N THR A 130 -9.77 -15.91 -41.65
CA THR A 130 -9.08 -17.17 -41.40
C THR A 130 -9.99 -18.37 -41.14
N VAL A 131 -11.24 -18.15 -40.72
CA VAL A 131 -12.22 -19.23 -40.49
C VAL A 131 -13.01 -19.57 -41.74
N TYR A 132 -13.46 -18.56 -42.50
CA TYR A 132 -14.38 -18.76 -43.62
C TYR A 132 -13.66 -18.83 -44.97
N ASP A 133 -12.76 -17.87 -45.25
CA ASP A 133 -12.14 -17.76 -46.57
C ASP A 133 -10.83 -18.56 -46.67
N HIS A 134 -10.01 -18.54 -45.61
CA HIS A 134 -8.68 -19.16 -45.56
C HIS A 134 -8.51 -20.14 -44.38
N PRO A 135 -9.38 -21.16 -44.21
CA PRO A 135 -9.25 -22.13 -43.13
C PRO A 135 -7.95 -22.92 -43.24
N LYS A 136 -7.32 -23.18 -42.10
CA LYS A 136 -6.20 -24.10 -41.99
C LYS A 136 -6.65 -25.41 -41.35
N VAL A 137 -6.59 -26.47 -42.14
CA VAL A 137 -7.01 -27.82 -41.75
C VAL A 137 -5.79 -28.64 -41.34
N PHE A 138 -5.91 -29.39 -40.24
CA PHE A 138 -4.88 -30.30 -39.76
C PHE A 138 -5.42 -31.73 -39.70
N ILE A 139 -4.59 -32.69 -40.10
CA ILE A 139 -4.84 -34.12 -39.90
C ILE A 139 -3.69 -34.69 -39.08
N PHE A 140 -4.02 -35.16 -37.89
CA PHE A 140 -3.10 -35.91 -37.04
C PHE A 140 -3.41 -37.40 -37.11
N LYS A 141 -2.39 -38.24 -37.06
CA LYS A 141 -2.51 -39.71 -37.03
C LYS A 141 -1.92 -40.26 -35.75
N LYS A 142 -2.62 -41.22 -35.12
CA LYS A 142 -2.12 -41.94 -33.96
C LYS A 142 -0.87 -42.75 -34.35
N THR A 143 0.15 -42.65 -33.52
CA THR A 143 1.43 -43.35 -33.69
C THR A 143 1.48 -44.61 -32.82
N ALA A 144 2.44 -45.49 -33.10
CA ALA A 144 2.71 -46.66 -32.26
C ALA A 144 3.19 -46.28 -30.84
N ASP A 145 3.67 -45.05 -30.65
CA ASP A 145 4.14 -44.52 -29.37
C ASP A 145 2.99 -44.05 -28.45
N TYR A 146 1.73 -44.17 -28.87
CA TYR A 146 0.58 -43.80 -28.05
C TYR A 146 0.48 -44.66 -26.79
N ARG A 147 0.35 -43.99 -25.64
CA ARG A 147 0.29 -44.59 -24.30
C ARG A 147 -0.85 -43.97 -23.50
N SER A 148 -1.92 -44.75 -23.26
CA SER A 148 -3.14 -44.29 -22.56
C SER A 148 -2.82 -43.81 -21.13
N ASP A 149 -1.93 -44.52 -20.44
CA ASP A 149 -1.38 -44.17 -19.13
C ASP A 149 -0.68 -42.80 -19.15
N ALA A 150 0.24 -42.58 -20.10
CA ALA A 150 0.96 -41.31 -20.20
C ALA A 150 0.05 -40.12 -20.57
N VAL A 151 -0.96 -40.34 -21.43
CA VAL A 151 -1.96 -39.32 -21.78
C VAL A 151 -2.85 -38.98 -20.59
N ARG A 152 -3.28 -40.00 -19.82
CA ARG A 152 -4.05 -39.80 -18.60
C ARG A 152 -3.28 -38.97 -17.59
N ASP A 153 -2.02 -39.29 -17.33
CA ASP A 153 -1.16 -38.55 -16.40
C ASP A 153 -0.94 -37.11 -16.87
N LEU A 154 -0.71 -36.89 -18.16
CA LEU A 154 -0.57 -35.56 -18.73
C LEU A 154 -1.84 -34.73 -18.57
N LEU A 155 -3.02 -35.28 -18.88
CA LEU A 155 -4.28 -34.55 -18.74
C LEU A 155 -4.68 -34.35 -17.26
N ALA A 156 -4.32 -35.29 -16.38
CA ALA A 156 -4.53 -35.18 -14.95
C ALA A 156 -3.63 -34.13 -14.28
N SER A 157 -2.53 -33.70 -14.94
CA SER A 157 -1.67 -32.64 -14.42
C SER A 157 -2.34 -31.26 -14.36
N VAL A 158 -3.50 -31.09 -15.03
CA VAL A 158 -4.28 -29.85 -14.99
C VAL A 158 -5.15 -29.81 -13.74
N ASP A 159 -4.92 -28.79 -12.91
CA ASP A 159 -5.79 -28.51 -11.76
C ASP A 159 -7.09 -27.84 -12.20
N LEU A 160 -8.14 -28.65 -12.34
CA LEU A 160 -9.46 -28.20 -12.78
C LEU A 160 -10.19 -27.36 -11.71
N THR A 161 -9.72 -27.34 -10.45
CA THR A 161 -10.28 -26.46 -9.42
C THR A 161 -9.91 -24.99 -9.65
N GLN A 162 -8.91 -24.73 -10.51
CA GLN A 162 -8.43 -23.41 -10.88
C GLN A 162 -9.16 -22.85 -12.12
N VAL A 163 -10.17 -23.53 -12.63
CA VAL A 163 -10.93 -23.07 -13.80
C VAL A 163 -11.81 -21.88 -13.42
N VAL A 164 -11.69 -20.79 -14.19
CA VAL A 164 -12.47 -19.57 -14.01
C VAL A 164 -13.45 -19.43 -15.17
N HIS A 165 -14.75 -19.38 -14.85
CA HIS A 165 -15.78 -19.14 -15.85
C HIS A 165 -15.79 -17.68 -16.30
N LEU A 166 -15.11 -17.40 -17.42
CA LEU A 166 -15.02 -16.07 -18.02
C LEU A 166 -15.90 -15.96 -19.28
N THR A 167 -16.75 -14.93 -19.33
CA THR A 167 -17.35 -14.51 -20.61
C THR A 167 -16.30 -13.85 -21.51
N PRO A 168 -16.50 -13.81 -22.85
CA PRO A 168 -15.55 -13.14 -23.75
C PRO A 168 -15.25 -11.69 -23.37
N ALA A 169 -16.25 -10.95 -22.88
CA ALA A 169 -16.08 -9.57 -22.43
C ALA A 169 -15.26 -9.45 -21.13
N GLN A 170 -15.32 -10.46 -20.27
CA GLN A 170 -14.53 -10.53 -19.03
C GLN A 170 -13.09 -10.99 -19.30
N ALA A 171 -12.87 -11.91 -20.23
CA ALA A 171 -11.54 -12.47 -20.53
C ALA A 171 -10.51 -11.39 -20.90
N GLY A 172 -10.88 -10.44 -21.77
CA GLY A 172 -9.99 -9.34 -22.15
C GLY A 172 -9.69 -8.33 -21.01
N LYS A 173 -10.40 -8.42 -19.89
CA LYS A 173 -10.24 -7.57 -18.69
C LYS A 173 -9.75 -8.37 -17.48
N TYR A 174 -9.58 -9.69 -17.62
CA TYR A 174 -9.16 -10.54 -16.51
C TYR A 174 -7.68 -10.27 -16.21
N PRO A 175 -7.32 -9.86 -14.99
CA PRO A 175 -5.96 -9.43 -14.65
C PRO A 175 -4.96 -10.60 -14.50
N GLY A 176 -5.37 -11.82 -14.83
CA GLY A 176 -4.58 -13.04 -14.72
C GLY A 176 -4.72 -13.72 -13.35
N ASN A 177 -4.01 -14.83 -13.19
CA ASN A 177 -4.02 -15.69 -12.00
C ASN A 177 -3.12 -15.19 -10.85
N LEU A 178 -2.53 -13.99 -10.97
CA LEU A 178 -1.60 -13.41 -10.00
C LEU A 178 -0.37 -14.30 -9.68
N MET A 179 0.08 -15.06 -10.69
CA MET A 179 1.29 -15.90 -10.65
C MET A 179 2.44 -15.27 -11.43
N LEU A 180 3.68 -15.56 -11.02
CA LEU A 180 4.85 -15.15 -11.79
C LEU A 180 5.01 -16.03 -13.04
N PRO A 181 5.32 -15.44 -14.20
CA PRO A 181 5.79 -16.19 -15.36
C PRO A 181 7.03 -17.05 -15.05
N PRO A 182 7.20 -18.23 -15.67
CA PRO A 182 8.29 -19.17 -15.33
C PRO A 182 9.70 -18.58 -15.44
N ASP A 183 9.94 -17.73 -16.44
CA ASP A 183 11.20 -17.01 -16.66
C ASP A 183 11.52 -16.07 -15.49
N ARG A 184 10.53 -15.29 -15.05
CA ARG A 184 10.67 -14.39 -13.89
C ARG A 184 10.79 -15.17 -12.59
N LEU A 185 10.02 -16.25 -12.41
CA LEU A 185 10.11 -17.12 -11.24
C LEU A 185 11.51 -17.72 -11.11
N LYS A 186 12.11 -18.16 -12.22
CA LYS A 186 13.50 -18.65 -12.24
C LYS A 186 14.50 -17.58 -11.79
N ILE A 187 14.34 -16.33 -12.26
CA ILE A 187 15.19 -15.19 -11.84
C ILE A 187 15.05 -14.91 -10.35
N GLN A 188 13.81 -14.93 -9.81
CA GLN A 188 13.58 -14.71 -8.38
C GLN A 188 14.17 -15.83 -7.52
N ARG A 189 14.12 -17.08 -7.99
CA ARG A 189 14.67 -18.25 -7.28
C ARG A 189 16.20 -18.30 -7.30
N ALA A 190 16.84 -17.80 -8.36
CA ALA A 190 18.29 -17.83 -8.53
C ALA A 190 19.06 -16.76 -7.72
N GLY A 191 18.40 -16.06 -6.79
CA GLY A 191 19.05 -15.04 -5.94
C GLY A 191 20.20 -15.60 -5.08
N GLY A 192 20.97 -14.70 -4.48
CA GLY A 192 22.04 -15.06 -3.53
C GLY A 192 21.51 -15.52 -2.17
N THR A 193 22.42 -15.80 -1.23
CA THR A 193 22.06 -16.07 0.16
C THR A 193 21.70 -14.77 0.89
N TRP A 194 20.99 -14.89 2.01
CA TRP A 194 20.69 -13.73 2.84
C TRP A 194 21.94 -13.15 3.50
N SER A 195 22.88 -13.98 3.92
CA SER A 195 24.18 -13.58 4.46
C SER A 195 25.04 -12.79 3.46
N GLU A 196 24.95 -13.08 2.16
CA GLU A 196 25.59 -12.27 1.11
C GLU A 196 24.98 -10.86 1.00
N LEU A 197 23.65 -10.76 1.17
CA LEU A 197 22.95 -9.48 1.15
C LEU A 197 23.12 -8.68 2.44
N PHE A 198 23.29 -9.35 3.59
CA PHE A 198 23.33 -8.76 4.92
C PHE A 198 24.33 -9.49 5.83
N ASP A 199 25.62 -9.17 5.65
CA ASP A 199 26.70 -9.75 6.44
C ASP A 199 26.62 -9.36 7.93
N ARG A 200 26.39 -10.34 8.81
CA ARG A 200 26.33 -10.14 10.27
C ARG A 200 27.67 -9.71 10.87
N GLY A 201 28.78 -10.11 10.26
CA GLY A 201 30.14 -9.74 10.68
C GLY A 201 30.51 -8.29 10.33
N ALA A 202 29.79 -7.65 9.39
CA ALA A 202 30.02 -6.27 9.01
C ALA A 202 29.84 -5.32 10.20
N TRP A 203 30.69 -4.28 10.29
CA TRP A 203 30.70 -3.38 11.45
C TRP A 203 29.36 -2.69 11.71
N VAL A 204 28.60 -2.38 10.65
CA VAL A 204 27.28 -1.75 10.74
C VAL A 204 26.22 -2.64 11.41
N ASN A 205 26.41 -3.97 11.34
CA ASN A 205 25.51 -4.96 11.91
C ASN A 205 26.01 -5.46 13.28
N ARG A 206 27.32 -5.63 13.44
CA ARG A 206 27.94 -5.97 14.73
C ARG A 206 27.73 -4.88 15.79
N TYR A 207 27.72 -3.61 15.36
CA TYR A 207 27.47 -2.46 16.23
C TYR A 207 26.27 -1.66 15.69
N PRO A 208 25.02 -2.03 16.05
CA PRO A 208 23.82 -1.38 15.52
C PRO A 208 23.80 0.14 15.67
N GLY A 209 24.45 0.70 16.70
CA GLY A 209 24.61 2.15 16.87
C GLY A 209 25.37 2.82 15.72
N LEU A 210 26.39 2.15 15.14
CA LEU A 210 27.06 2.64 13.93
C LEU A 210 26.12 2.57 12.72
N GLY A 211 25.30 1.52 12.62
CA GLY A 211 24.25 1.40 11.60
C GLY A 211 23.26 2.57 11.66
N VAL A 212 22.81 2.96 12.85
CA VAL A 212 21.94 4.14 13.08
C VAL A 212 22.60 5.43 12.59
N VAL A 213 23.85 5.68 12.97
CA VAL A 213 24.58 6.88 12.57
C VAL A 213 24.80 6.91 11.06
N LEU A 214 25.25 5.80 10.48
CA LEU A 214 25.47 5.69 9.04
C LEU A 214 24.18 5.91 8.25
N TRP A 215 23.06 5.31 8.69
CA TRP A 215 21.75 5.52 8.09
C TRP A 215 21.36 6.99 8.11
N TYR A 216 21.38 7.63 9.28
CA TYR A 216 20.96 9.02 9.43
C TYR A 216 21.82 9.97 8.58
N LEU A 217 23.14 9.76 8.56
CA LEU A 217 24.07 10.53 7.72
C LEU A 217 23.80 10.30 6.23
N THR A 218 23.52 9.06 5.82
CA THR A 218 23.23 8.73 4.42
C THR A 218 21.96 9.44 3.94
N VAL A 219 20.87 9.39 4.73
CA VAL A 219 19.61 10.08 4.39
C VAL A 219 19.79 11.61 4.39
N SER A 220 20.61 12.14 5.32
CA SER A 220 20.93 13.57 5.37
C SER A 220 21.73 14.02 4.15
N LEU A 221 22.78 13.28 3.79
CA LEU A 221 23.60 13.53 2.61
C LEU A 221 22.77 13.45 1.32
N LEU A 222 21.89 12.46 1.22
CA LEU A 222 20.97 12.32 0.10
C LEU A 222 20.04 13.54 -0.02
N GLY A 223 19.59 14.07 1.12
CA GLY A 223 18.86 15.34 1.17
C GLY A 223 19.68 16.52 0.65
N TRP A 224 20.93 16.66 1.08
CA TRP A 224 21.80 17.76 0.62
C TRP A 224 22.15 17.66 -0.87
N VAL A 225 22.43 16.46 -1.37
CA VAL A 225 22.72 16.20 -2.79
C VAL A 225 21.51 16.50 -3.66
N SER A 226 20.31 16.17 -3.19
CA SER A 226 19.06 16.40 -3.94
C SER A 226 18.47 17.80 -3.77
N TYR A 227 18.89 18.57 -2.75
CA TYR A 227 18.37 19.91 -2.49
C TYR A 227 18.41 20.87 -3.70
N PRO A 228 19.49 20.92 -4.51
CA PRO A 228 19.52 21.73 -5.73
C PRO A 228 18.42 21.38 -6.75
N LEU A 229 17.94 20.14 -6.78
CA LEU A 229 16.81 19.71 -7.62
C LEU A 229 15.47 20.07 -6.95
N VAL A 230 15.32 19.72 -5.68
CA VAL A 230 14.08 19.95 -4.91
C VAL A 230 13.75 21.45 -4.83
N ARG A 231 14.75 22.33 -4.64
CA ARG A 231 14.55 23.79 -4.60
C ARG A 231 14.05 24.38 -5.90
N LEU A 232 14.35 23.75 -7.05
CA LEU A 232 13.84 24.19 -8.35
C LEU A 232 12.34 23.90 -8.48
N ALA A 233 11.92 22.72 -8.02
CA ALA A 233 10.53 22.26 -8.06
C ALA A 233 9.64 23.01 -7.06
N LEU A 234 10.16 23.31 -5.87
CA LEU A 234 9.42 23.91 -4.76
C LEU A 234 9.72 25.41 -4.57
N ARG A 235 10.14 26.10 -5.64
CA ARG A 235 10.55 27.53 -5.59
C ARG A 235 9.45 28.47 -5.08
N GLY A 236 8.17 28.10 -5.21
CA GLY A 236 7.05 28.87 -4.68
C GLY A 236 6.97 28.89 -3.14
N LEU A 237 7.66 27.97 -2.46
CA LEU A 237 7.75 27.95 -1.00
C LEU A 237 8.79 28.95 -0.49
N PRO A 238 8.50 29.75 0.55
CA PRO A 238 9.47 30.60 1.22
C PRO A 238 10.80 29.92 1.60
N ASP A 239 10.79 28.66 2.03
CA ASP A 239 11.98 27.86 2.39
C ASP A 239 12.59 27.04 1.24
N ARG A 240 11.98 27.13 0.04
CA ARG A 240 12.35 26.36 -1.16
C ARG A 240 12.43 24.84 -0.93
N GLY A 241 11.71 24.31 0.05
CA GLY A 241 11.60 22.87 0.29
C GLY A 241 12.83 22.21 0.94
N TYR A 242 13.71 22.94 1.63
CA TYR A 242 14.86 22.34 2.32
C TYR A 242 14.48 21.22 3.31
N PRO A 243 13.47 21.38 4.21
CA PRO A 243 13.06 20.30 5.12
C PRO A 243 12.58 19.03 4.40
N LEU A 244 12.11 19.19 3.16
CA LEU A 244 11.56 18.11 2.35
C LEU A 244 12.63 17.41 1.50
N ALA A 245 13.85 17.94 1.45
CA ALA A 245 14.90 17.46 0.57
C ALA A 245 15.31 16.01 0.88
N ARG A 246 15.30 15.60 2.17
CA ARG A 246 15.61 14.20 2.55
C ARG A 246 14.63 13.20 1.93
N LEU A 247 13.33 13.46 2.02
CA LEU A 247 12.30 12.61 1.41
C LEU A 247 12.31 12.69 -0.12
N GLY A 248 12.50 13.89 -0.68
CA GLY A 248 12.67 14.10 -2.11
C GLY A 248 13.86 13.30 -2.66
N GLY A 249 15.00 13.31 -1.94
CA GLY A 249 16.18 12.53 -2.25
C GLY A 249 15.95 11.02 -2.20
N LEU A 250 15.24 10.53 -1.17
CA LEU A 250 14.85 9.11 -1.08
C LEU A 250 13.99 8.69 -2.27
N LEU A 251 13.01 9.49 -2.68
CA LEU A 251 12.19 9.22 -3.87
C LEU A 251 13.02 9.26 -5.16
N LEU A 252 13.88 10.27 -5.33
CA LEU A 252 14.75 10.42 -6.50
C LEU A 252 15.79 9.30 -6.62
N LEU A 253 16.16 8.64 -5.51
CA LEU A 253 17.02 7.46 -5.50
C LEU A 253 16.21 6.17 -5.74
N ALA A 254 15.12 5.97 -5.00
CA ALA A 254 14.36 4.73 -5.04
C ALA A 254 13.62 4.54 -6.37
N TYR A 255 13.09 5.62 -6.96
CA TYR A 255 12.30 5.55 -8.18
C TYR A 255 13.10 5.00 -9.38
N PRO A 256 14.29 5.51 -9.75
CA PRO A 256 15.06 4.97 -10.86
C PRO A 256 15.55 3.54 -10.59
N VAL A 257 15.89 3.20 -9.34
CA VAL A 257 16.28 1.83 -8.97
C VAL A 257 15.10 0.87 -9.17
N TRP A 258 13.91 1.24 -8.70
CA TRP A 258 12.69 0.46 -8.90
C TRP A 258 12.32 0.32 -10.38
N LEU A 259 12.43 1.40 -11.14
CA LEU A 259 12.15 1.41 -12.58
C LEU A 259 13.12 0.49 -13.33
N ALA A 260 14.41 0.53 -13.01
CA ALA A 260 15.42 -0.37 -13.56
C ALA A 260 15.09 -1.85 -13.21
N GLY A 261 14.75 -2.12 -11.94
CA GLY A 261 14.29 -3.44 -11.48
C GLY A 261 13.04 -3.94 -12.20
N SER A 262 12.10 -3.05 -12.50
CA SER A 262 10.87 -3.37 -13.25
C SER A 262 11.15 -3.63 -14.73
N ALA A 263 12.21 -3.04 -15.27
CA ALA A 263 12.70 -3.23 -16.63
C ALA A 263 13.62 -4.47 -16.78
N GLY A 264 13.89 -5.21 -15.69
CA GLY A 264 14.70 -6.43 -15.71
C GLY A 264 16.16 -6.26 -15.28
N VAL A 265 16.58 -5.06 -14.88
CA VAL A 265 17.93 -4.83 -14.33
C VAL A 265 17.97 -5.34 -12.88
N PRO A 266 18.98 -6.12 -12.46
CA PRO A 266 19.05 -6.62 -11.09
C PRO A 266 19.03 -5.52 -10.02
N PHE A 267 18.13 -5.66 -9.05
CA PHE A 267 18.06 -4.84 -7.84
C PHE A 267 19.15 -5.29 -6.87
N ASN A 268 20.34 -4.68 -6.96
CA ASN A 268 21.47 -4.98 -6.10
C ASN A 268 22.21 -3.69 -5.65
N ARG A 269 23.22 -3.83 -4.79
CA ARG A 269 24.00 -2.70 -4.27
C ARG A 269 24.69 -1.88 -5.36
N GLN A 270 25.12 -2.53 -6.45
CA GLN A 270 25.80 -1.86 -7.56
C GLN A 270 24.83 -0.95 -8.33
N THR A 271 23.65 -1.47 -8.69
CA THR A 271 22.59 -0.68 -9.35
C THR A 271 22.21 0.54 -8.51
N ILE A 272 22.05 0.37 -7.20
CA ILE A 272 21.75 1.49 -6.29
C ILE A 272 22.92 2.49 -6.27
N GLY A 273 24.16 2.01 -6.20
CA GLY A 273 25.36 2.85 -6.24
C GLY A 273 25.47 3.68 -7.53
N TRP A 274 25.16 3.09 -8.69
CA TRP A 274 25.15 3.81 -9.97
C TRP A 274 24.10 4.91 -10.02
N VAL A 275 22.88 4.63 -9.54
CA VAL A 275 21.81 5.65 -9.46
C VAL A 275 22.19 6.75 -8.47
N ALA A 276 22.74 6.40 -7.30
CA ALA A 276 23.20 7.37 -6.31
C ALA A 276 24.31 8.27 -6.87
N MET A 277 25.29 7.70 -7.59
CA MET A 277 26.34 8.47 -8.27
C MET A 277 25.76 9.41 -9.34
N GLY A 278 24.81 8.92 -10.15
CA GLY A 278 24.08 9.76 -11.10
C GLY A 278 23.36 10.93 -10.43
N LEU A 279 22.74 10.69 -9.27
CA LEU A 279 22.09 11.72 -8.48
C LEU A 279 23.09 12.73 -7.90
N VAL A 280 24.27 12.29 -7.46
CA VAL A 280 25.37 13.17 -7.02
C VAL A 280 25.84 14.08 -8.16
N VAL A 281 26.06 13.51 -9.35
CA VAL A 281 26.46 14.29 -10.54
C VAL A 281 25.39 15.30 -10.91
N LEU A 282 24.12 14.88 -11.01
CA LEU A 282 23.00 15.76 -11.32
C LEU A 282 22.85 16.86 -10.26
N GLY A 283 22.89 16.50 -8.98
CA GLY A 283 22.84 17.43 -7.86
C GLY A 283 23.97 18.46 -7.93
N GLY A 284 25.20 18.03 -8.21
CA GLY A 284 26.38 18.89 -8.39
C GLY A 284 26.24 19.84 -9.57
N VAL A 285 25.75 19.36 -10.72
CA VAL A 285 25.48 20.19 -11.91
C VAL A 285 24.45 21.28 -11.58
N PHE A 286 23.33 20.92 -10.96
CA PHE A 286 22.30 21.90 -10.58
C PHE A 286 22.74 22.83 -9.45
N ALA A 287 23.60 22.37 -8.54
CA ALA A 287 24.23 23.22 -7.53
C ALA A 287 25.15 24.25 -8.18
N TRP A 288 25.95 23.84 -9.18
CA TRP A 288 26.84 24.72 -9.92
C TRP A 288 26.07 25.79 -10.70
N ILE A 289 25.00 25.40 -11.40
CA ILE A 289 24.11 26.32 -12.13
C ILE A 289 23.50 27.37 -11.18
N GLN A 290 23.22 26.99 -9.93
CA GLN A 290 22.56 27.83 -8.93
C GLN A 290 23.50 28.38 -7.85
N ARG A 291 24.82 28.30 -8.05
CA ARG A 291 25.83 28.52 -6.98
C ARG A 291 25.74 29.89 -6.29
N GLU A 292 25.40 30.93 -7.04
CA GLU A 292 25.27 32.29 -6.51
C GLU A 292 24.04 32.41 -5.60
N GLU A 293 22.88 31.94 -6.06
CA GLU A 293 21.65 31.90 -5.26
C GLU A 293 21.83 31.04 -4.00
N LEU A 294 22.50 29.89 -4.12
CA LEU A 294 22.75 28.98 -2.99
C LEU A 294 23.68 29.61 -1.95
N ARG A 295 24.74 30.29 -2.40
CA ARG A 295 25.69 30.97 -1.50
C ARG A 295 25.02 32.12 -0.74
N GLU A 296 24.19 32.91 -1.42
CA GLU A 296 23.41 33.98 -0.79
C GLU A 296 22.40 33.42 0.21
N GLU A 297 21.65 32.40 -0.20
CA GLU A 297 20.66 31.75 0.66
C GLU A 297 21.30 31.16 1.92
N TRP A 298 22.43 30.46 1.80
CA TRP A 298 23.18 29.96 2.94
C TRP A 298 23.63 31.10 3.87
N ARG A 299 24.23 32.17 3.32
CA ARG A 299 24.71 33.31 4.11
C ARG A 299 23.57 33.95 4.92
N VAL A 300 22.39 34.10 4.33
CA VAL A 300 21.24 34.75 4.96
C VAL A 300 20.48 33.80 5.91
N ARG A 301 20.44 32.50 5.61
CA ARG A 301 19.53 31.54 6.25
C ARG A 301 20.19 30.34 6.93
N TRP A 302 21.51 30.32 7.12
CA TRP A 302 22.18 29.18 7.77
C TRP A 302 21.56 28.76 9.12
N ARG A 303 21.05 29.72 9.91
CA ARG A 303 20.35 29.44 11.18
C ARG A 303 19.05 28.65 10.97
N TYR A 304 18.34 28.92 9.88
CA TYR A 304 17.15 28.16 9.50
C TYR A 304 17.52 26.73 9.14
N PHE A 305 18.56 26.54 8.32
CA PHE A 305 19.05 25.19 7.98
C PHE A 305 19.46 24.42 9.22
N LEU A 306 20.25 25.03 10.11
CA LEU A 306 20.64 24.42 11.39
C LEU A 306 19.42 24.05 12.25
N ALA A 307 18.40 24.91 12.32
CA ALA A 307 17.17 24.61 13.05
C ALA A 307 16.41 23.43 12.45
N VAL A 308 16.33 23.33 11.12
CA VAL A 308 15.72 22.20 10.42
C VAL A 308 16.47 20.90 10.72
N GLU A 309 17.80 20.91 10.65
CA GLU A 309 18.63 19.75 11.00
C GLU A 309 18.45 19.35 12.48
N ALA A 310 18.38 20.32 13.39
CA ALA A 310 18.16 20.08 14.81
C ALA A 310 16.76 19.47 15.08
N ILE A 311 15.71 19.95 14.41
CA ILE A 311 14.36 19.37 14.49
C ILE A 311 14.38 17.94 13.95
N ALA A 312 15.02 17.72 12.80
CA ALA A 312 15.14 16.39 12.20
C ALA A 312 15.80 15.41 13.18
N LEU A 313 16.92 15.81 13.78
CA LEU A 313 17.66 15.01 14.74
C LEU A 313 16.85 14.77 16.03
N ALA A 314 16.19 15.80 16.56
CA ALA A 314 15.41 15.70 17.79
C ALA A 314 14.26 14.68 17.66
N PHE A 315 13.48 14.75 16.57
CA PHE A 315 12.39 13.80 16.33
C PHE A 315 12.89 12.39 16.00
N PHE A 316 14.04 12.29 15.30
CA PHE A 316 14.69 11.00 15.07
C PHE A 316 15.13 10.35 16.39
N VAL A 317 15.86 11.06 17.24
CA VAL A 317 16.35 10.55 18.53
C VAL A 317 15.18 10.22 19.47
N LEU A 318 14.18 11.10 19.56
CA LEU A 318 12.99 10.87 20.38
C LEU A 318 12.34 9.52 20.06
N PHE A 319 12.09 9.26 18.78
CA PHE A 319 11.42 8.03 18.37
C PHE A 319 12.35 6.81 18.38
N LEU A 320 13.65 7.01 18.17
CA LEU A 320 14.66 5.96 18.33
C LEU A 320 14.67 5.43 19.78
N LEU A 321 14.55 6.31 20.77
CA LEU A 321 14.46 5.90 22.18
C LEU A 321 13.20 5.08 22.48
N VAL A 322 12.06 5.41 21.84
CA VAL A 322 10.83 4.61 21.93
C VAL A 322 11.07 3.20 21.35
N ARG A 323 11.71 3.10 20.17
CA ARG A 323 12.02 1.80 19.56
C ARG A 323 13.08 1.00 20.32
N LEU A 324 14.05 1.66 20.96
CA LEU A 324 15.00 0.99 21.86
C LEU A 324 14.30 0.39 23.09
N GLY A 325 13.24 1.04 23.56
CA GLY A 325 12.38 0.54 24.63
C GLY A 325 11.57 -0.70 24.24
N ASN A 326 11.02 -0.72 23.02
CA ASN A 326 10.18 -1.82 22.51
C ASN A 326 10.58 -2.19 21.07
N PRO A 327 11.66 -2.95 20.83
CA PRO A 327 12.15 -3.26 19.48
C PRO A 327 11.43 -4.44 18.81
N ASP A 328 10.70 -5.23 19.58
CA ASP A 328 10.12 -6.52 19.20
C ASP A 328 9.22 -6.42 17.94
N LEU A 329 9.41 -7.35 17.00
CA LEU A 329 8.65 -7.44 15.74
C LEU A 329 7.41 -8.35 15.83
N TRP A 330 7.08 -8.83 17.02
CA TRP A 330 5.89 -9.61 17.31
C TRP A 330 5.37 -9.34 18.72
N HIS A 331 4.08 -9.54 18.95
CA HIS A 331 3.46 -9.56 20.27
C HIS A 331 2.17 -10.38 20.27
N GLN A 332 1.90 -11.16 21.32
CA GLN A 332 0.74 -12.09 21.39
C GLN A 332 -0.61 -11.40 21.20
N TRP A 333 -0.84 -10.28 21.89
CA TRP A 333 -2.16 -9.65 21.97
C TRP A 333 -2.30 -8.39 21.13
N LYS A 334 -1.16 -7.81 20.75
CA LYS A 334 -1.05 -6.46 20.16
C LYS A 334 0.06 -6.40 19.11
N GLY A 335 0.41 -7.53 18.50
CA GLY A 335 1.47 -7.64 17.50
C GLY A 335 1.11 -7.05 16.14
N GLY A 336 -0.19 -6.94 15.85
CA GLY A 336 -0.69 -6.26 14.65
C GLY A 336 -0.24 -6.95 13.37
N GLU A 337 0.01 -6.14 12.35
CA GLU A 337 0.38 -6.60 11.01
C GLU A 337 1.90 -6.51 10.74
N LYS A 338 2.73 -6.11 11.72
CA LYS A 338 4.21 -6.16 11.63
C LYS A 338 4.77 -7.44 11.00
N PRO A 339 4.24 -8.64 11.31
CA PRO A 339 4.80 -9.88 10.77
C PRO A 339 4.59 -9.98 9.25
N MET A 340 3.43 -9.55 8.76
CA MET A 340 3.18 -9.41 7.33
C MET A 340 4.10 -8.37 6.71
N ASP A 341 4.15 -7.17 7.30
CA ASP A 341 4.96 -6.07 6.77
C ASP A 341 6.44 -6.48 6.70
N PHE A 342 6.94 -7.20 7.71
CA PHE A 342 8.30 -7.71 7.75
C PHE A 342 8.55 -8.81 6.72
N SER A 343 7.61 -9.74 6.54
CA SER A 343 7.66 -10.76 5.49
C SER A 343 7.77 -10.14 4.09
N TYR A 344 6.90 -9.19 3.76
CA TYR A 344 6.90 -8.50 2.47
C TYR A 344 8.13 -7.60 2.29
N PHE A 345 8.58 -6.94 3.35
CA PHE A 345 9.80 -6.17 3.33
C PHE A 345 11.01 -7.04 3.00
N ASN A 346 11.12 -8.22 3.63
CA ASN A 346 12.18 -9.19 3.38
C ASN A 346 12.11 -9.75 1.95
N ALA A 347 10.92 -10.07 1.45
CA ALA A 347 10.73 -10.53 0.07
C ALA A 347 11.12 -9.46 -0.96
N VAL A 348 10.79 -8.18 -0.71
CA VAL A 348 11.21 -7.05 -1.57
C VAL A 348 12.73 -6.90 -1.56
N LEU A 349 13.37 -7.00 -0.40
CA LEU A 349 14.83 -6.91 -0.29
C LEU A 349 15.54 -8.07 -1.00
N LYS A 350 14.98 -9.27 -0.95
CA LYS A 350 15.57 -10.47 -1.55
C LYS A 350 15.26 -10.61 -3.06
N SER A 351 14.18 -10.01 -3.54
CA SER A 351 13.82 -10.02 -4.96
C SER A 351 14.94 -9.45 -5.85
N THR A 352 15.17 -10.11 -6.99
CA THR A 352 16.17 -9.71 -7.99
C THR A 352 15.62 -8.67 -8.95
N ILE A 353 14.34 -8.76 -9.32
CA ILE A 353 13.63 -7.83 -10.21
C ILE A 353 12.22 -7.55 -9.68
N PHE A 354 11.49 -6.61 -10.28
CA PHE A 354 10.11 -6.28 -9.90
C PHE A 354 9.08 -6.71 -10.97
N PRO A 355 7.86 -7.14 -10.59
CA PRO A 355 7.31 -7.17 -9.23
C PRO A 355 7.98 -8.23 -8.33
N PRO A 356 7.99 -8.02 -7.00
CA PRO A 356 8.59 -8.96 -6.06
C PRO A 356 7.73 -10.23 -5.97
N TYR A 357 8.37 -11.37 -5.70
CA TYR A 357 7.63 -12.61 -5.44
C TYR A 357 6.84 -12.52 -4.13
N ASP A 358 5.76 -13.28 -4.02
CA ASP A 358 4.94 -13.36 -2.82
C ASP A 358 5.56 -14.38 -1.83
N PRO A 359 6.01 -13.95 -0.63
CA PRO A 359 6.54 -14.90 0.34
C PRO A 359 5.43 -15.80 0.91
N TRP A 360 4.16 -15.40 0.83
CA TRP A 360 3.02 -16.12 1.43
C TRP A 360 2.15 -16.85 0.41
N PHE A 361 2.61 -16.96 -0.83
CA PHE A 361 1.95 -17.77 -1.85
C PHE A 361 2.96 -18.24 -2.89
N ALA A 362 3.49 -19.44 -2.71
CA ALA A 362 4.51 -20.00 -3.58
C ALA A 362 4.13 -19.93 -5.07
N GLY A 363 5.02 -19.33 -5.87
CA GLY A 363 4.85 -19.06 -7.31
C GLY A 363 4.14 -17.74 -7.65
N GLY A 364 3.54 -17.06 -6.67
CA GLY A 364 2.88 -15.78 -6.81
C GLY A 364 3.82 -14.57 -6.79
N TYR A 365 3.27 -13.39 -7.08
CA TYR A 365 3.89 -12.09 -6.79
C TYR A 365 3.01 -11.29 -5.82
N ILE A 366 3.60 -10.33 -5.10
CA ILE A 366 2.89 -9.49 -4.13
C ILE A 366 1.89 -8.59 -4.88
N ASN A 367 0.60 -8.89 -4.77
CA ASN A 367 -0.48 -8.03 -5.27
C ASN A 367 -0.92 -7.03 -4.19
N TYR A 368 0.04 -6.24 -3.72
CA TYR A 368 -0.11 -5.25 -2.66
C TYR A 368 0.71 -3.99 -2.96
N TYR A 369 0.55 -2.93 -2.15
CA TYR A 369 1.23 -1.64 -2.32
C TYR A 369 2.74 -1.71 -1.98
N TYR A 370 3.51 -2.54 -2.71
CA TYR A 370 4.88 -2.90 -2.35
C TYR A 370 5.92 -1.78 -2.57
N TYR A 371 5.60 -0.71 -3.29
CA TYR A 371 6.58 0.37 -3.57
C TYR A 371 7.00 1.11 -2.29
N GLY A 372 6.12 1.16 -1.27
CA GLY A 372 6.48 1.65 0.05
C GLY A 372 7.68 0.90 0.63
N PHE A 373 7.67 -0.44 0.56
CA PHE A 373 8.78 -1.29 0.97
C PHE A 373 10.04 -1.07 0.11
N VAL A 374 9.89 -0.76 -1.17
CA VAL A 374 11.03 -0.40 -2.03
C VAL A 374 11.65 0.92 -1.59
N LEU A 375 10.83 1.93 -1.26
CA LEU A 375 11.29 3.25 -0.80
C LEU A 375 12.14 3.16 0.47
N VAL A 376 11.72 2.35 1.46
CA VAL A 376 12.49 2.11 2.68
C VAL A 376 13.62 1.09 2.47
N GLY A 377 13.45 0.16 1.52
CA GLY A 377 14.35 -0.98 1.30
C GLY A 377 15.59 -0.66 0.47
N VAL A 378 15.53 0.34 -0.42
CA VAL A 378 16.70 0.75 -1.22
C VAL A 378 17.89 1.16 -0.33
N PRO A 379 17.73 2.06 0.67
CA PRO A 379 18.83 2.36 1.59
C PRO A 379 19.27 1.15 2.43
N VAL A 380 18.35 0.27 2.84
CA VAL A 380 18.67 -0.93 3.64
C VAL A 380 19.56 -1.88 2.85
N LYS A 381 19.17 -2.21 1.61
CA LYS A 381 19.96 -3.07 0.72
C LYS A 381 21.30 -2.43 0.39
N TRP A 382 21.33 -1.11 0.17
CA TRP A 382 22.55 -0.37 -0.17
C TRP A 382 23.58 -0.38 0.95
N LEU A 383 23.14 -0.08 2.19
CA LEU A 383 24.01 -0.03 3.37
C LEU A 383 24.30 -1.41 3.96
N GLY A 384 23.55 -2.43 3.57
CA GLY A 384 23.73 -3.80 4.06
C GLY A 384 23.32 -3.99 5.52
N ILE A 385 22.39 -3.18 6.02
CA ILE A 385 21.89 -3.28 7.40
C ILE A 385 20.91 -4.44 7.49
N ILE A 386 21.07 -5.32 8.47
CA ILE A 386 20.15 -6.45 8.70
C ILE A 386 18.71 -5.93 8.86
N PRO A 387 17.73 -6.49 8.13
CA PRO A 387 16.34 -6.00 8.15
C PRO A 387 15.70 -5.90 9.54
N ALA A 388 15.96 -6.85 10.44
CA ALA A 388 15.43 -6.83 11.81
C ALA A 388 15.92 -5.61 12.63
N VAL A 389 17.13 -5.11 12.33
CA VAL A 389 17.67 -3.86 12.89
C VAL A 389 17.16 -2.66 12.11
N ALA A 390 17.17 -2.75 10.78
CA ALA A 390 16.77 -1.66 9.90
C ALA A 390 15.32 -1.22 10.11
N TYR A 391 14.39 -2.15 10.36
CA TYR A 391 12.98 -1.85 10.66
C TYR A 391 12.85 -0.85 11.83
N ASN A 392 13.67 -1.04 12.87
CA ASN A 392 13.72 -0.16 14.05
C ASN A 392 14.47 1.17 13.83
N ILE A 393 15.18 1.33 12.71
CA ILE A 393 15.81 2.59 12.26
C ILE A 393 14.89 3.36 11.29
N ILE A 394 14.17 2.63 10.43
CA ILE A 394 13.24 3.19 9.45
C ILE A 394 12.14 3.98 10.16
N LEU A 395 11.53 3.43 11.20
CA LEU A 395 10.43 4.07 11.92
C LEU A 395 10.82 5.46 12.49
N PRO A 396 11.93 5.62 13.24
CA PRO A 396 12.42 6.94 13.65
C PRO A 396 12.75 7.88 12.50
N GLN A 397 13.32 7.36 11.40
CA GLN A 397 13.60 8.18 10.22
C GLN A 397 12.31 8.69 9.59
N TRP A 398 11.27 7.86 9.45
CA TRP A 398 9.97 8.25 8.92
C TRP A 398 9.25 9.24 9.85
N TYR A 399 9.36 9.06 11.17
CA TYR A 399 8.81 10.00 12.14
C TYR A 399 9.48 11.39 12.05
N SER A 400 10.79 11.41 11.85
CA SER A 400 11.54 12.64 11.57
C SER A 400 11.09 13.31 10.26
N LEU A 401 10.90 12.56 9.18
CA LEU A 401 10.40 13.10 7.90
C LEU A 401 8.96 13.63 8.01
N LEU A 402 8.10 12.95 8.78
CA LEU A 402 6.75 13.43 9.10
C LEU A 402 6.81 14.80 9.79
N ALA A 403 7.67 14.92 10.80
CA ALA A 403 7.83 16.16 11.55
C ALA A 403 8.36 17.31 10.68
N LEU A 404 9.35 17.04 9.82
CA LEU A 404 9.89 18.01 8.88
C LEU A 404 8.86 18.46 7.84
N GLY A 405 8.04 17.55 7.31
CA GLY A 405 6.96 17.87 6.39
C GLY A 405 5.93 18.79 7.04
N ALA A 406 5.51 18.48 8.28
CA ALA A 406 4.54 19.29 9.02
C ALA A 406 5.10 20.68 9.36
N PHE A 407 6.35 20.73 9.82
CA PHE A 407 7.07 21.99 10.09
C PHE A 407 7.16 22.85 8.83
N SER A 408 7.55 22.27 7.70
CA SER A 408 7.67 22.95 6.41
C SER A 408 6.35 23.58 5.96
N ILE A 409 5.24 22.83 6.00
CA ILE A 409 3.93 23.33 5.55
C ILE A 409 3.50 24.53 6.40
N VAL A 410 3.53 24.39 7.73
CA VAL A 410 3.11 25.48 8.64
C VAL A 410 4.05 26.66 8.53
N TRP A 411 5.38 26.44 8.47
CA TRP A 411 6.36 27.50 8.26
C TRP A 411 6.09 28.30 6.99
N ASN A 412 5.90 27.64 5.86
CA ASN A 412 5.68 28.29 4.58
C ASN A 412 4.38 29.09 4.55
N ILE A 413 3.31 28.56 5.15
CA ILE A 413 2.02 29.27 5.31
C ILE A 413 2.22 30.54 6.16
N LEU A 414 2.82 30.40 7.34
CA LEU A 414 3.01 31.52 8.28
C LEU A 414 3.90 32.62 7.69
N VAL A 415 5.02 32.26 7.05
CA VAL A 415 5.92 33.23 6.42
C VAL A 415 5.27 33.91 5.23
N ALA A 416 4.48 33.20 4.42
CA ALA A 416 3.76 33.79 3.30
C ALA A 416 2.72 34.82 3.77
N VAL A 417 1.90 34.48 4.78
CA VAL A 417 0.90 35.41 5.35
C VAL A 417 1.56 36.63 5.96
N ARG A 418 2.67 36.45 6.70
CA ARG A 418 3.43 37.57 7.28
C ARG A 418 3.92 38.55 6.21
N ARG A 419 4.42 38.05 5.08
CA ARG A 419 4.90 38.88 3.96
C ARG A 419 3.77 39.63 3.24
N GLU A 420 2.58 39.04 3.15
CA GLU A 420 1.47 39.62 2.40
C GLU A 420 0.64 40.65 3.19
N ALA A 421 0.44 40.44 4.49
CA ALA A 421 -0.55 41.21 5.25
C ALA A 421 -0.11 41.71 6.64
N GLU A 422 0.91 41.13 7.27
CA GLU A 422 1.18 41.37 8.70
C GLU A 422 2.69 41.45 9.05
N PRO A 423 3.49 42.31 8.39
CA PRO A 423 4.94 42.36 8.62
C PRO A 423 5.32 42.67 10.08
N ASP A 424 4.50 43.46 10.78
CA ASP A 424 4.73 43.98 12.14
C ASP A 424 4.02 43.21 13.27
N ARG A 425 3.28 42.12 12.99
CA ARG A 425 2.61 41.34 14.07
C ARG A 425 3.59 40.38 14.77
N ALA A 426 3.50 40.34 16.10
CA ALA A 426 4.43 39.70 17.03
C ALA A 426 4.27 38.16 17.17
N TYR A 427 4.29 37.42 16.06
CA TYR A 427 4.50 35.96 16.14
C TYR A 427 5.81 35.56 15.46
N HIS A 428 6.62 34.80 16.19
CA HIS A 428 7.90 34.29 15.70
C HIS A 428 7.63 33.04 14.85
N PRO A 429 7.87 33.05 13.52
CA PRO A 429 7.47 31.95 12.63
C PRO A 429 7.98 30.57 13.05
N TYR A 430 9.14 30.50 13.72
CA TYR A 430 9.68 29.22 14.22
C TYR A 430 8.80 28.61 15.31
N ARG A 431 8.30 29.42 16.26
CA ARG A 431 7.46 28.90 17.36
C ARG A 431 6.11 28.43 16.84
N GLY A 432 5.53 29.16 15.89
CA GLY A 432 4.30 28.75 15.21
C GLY A 432 4.48 27.50 14.36
N ALA A 433 5.59 27.39 13.61
CA ALA A 433 5.87 26.23 12.76
C ALA A 433 6.12 24.94 13.55
N LEU A 434 6.66 25.01 14.76
CA LEU A 434 6.80 23.85 15.66
C LEU A 434 5.46 23.25 16.10
N LEU A 435 4.36 24.01 16.01
CA LEU A 435 3.03 23.46 16.27
C LEU A 435 2.65 22.40 15.22
N GLY A 436 3.13 22.50 13.98
CA GLY A 436 2.87 21.51 12.94
C GLY A 436 3.23 20.08 13.35
N PRO A 437 4.50 19.75 13.63
CA PRO A 437 4.90 18.42 14.06
C PRO A 437 4.29 18.00 15.41
N ILE A 438 4.06 18.94 16.33
CA ILE A 438 3.40 18.64 17.62
C ILE A 438 1.96 18.15 17.39
N PHE A 439 1.17 18.87 16.62
CA PHE A 439 -0.23 18.55 16.37
C PHE A 439 -0.42 17.33 15.47
N LEU A 440 0.47 17.13 14.49
CA LEU A 440 0.37 16.00 13.58
C LEU A 440 0.87 14.70 14.23
N GLY A 441 2.06 14.73 14.86
CA GLY A 441 2.81 13.52 15.20
C GLY A 441 3.02 13.28 16.70
N VAL A 442 2.81 14.26 17.58
CA VAL A 442 3.05 14.12 19.03
C VAL A 442 1.76 13.98 19.81
N LEU A 443 0.82 14.91 19.61
CA LEU A 443 -0.46 14.89 20.32
C LEU A 443 -1.33 13.72 19.87
N GLY A 444 -2.00 13.08 20.82
CA GLY A 444 -3.07 12.14 20.51
C GLY A 444 -4.43 12.82 20.44
N ASN A 445 -5.48 12.01 20.50
CA ASN A 445 -6.85 12.49 20.64
C ASN A 445 -7.27 12.58 22.13
N LEU A 446 -8.54 12.85 22.40
CA LEU A 446 -9.08 12.88 23.77
C LEU A 446 -9.45 11.47 24.30
N GLY A 447 -8.98 10.41 23.64
CA GLY A 447 -9.26 9.03 24.00
C GLY A 447 -8.69 8.64 25.36
N SER A 448 -7.48 9.11 25.71
CA SER A 448 -6.86 8.81 27.00
C SER A 448 -7.63 9.42 28.18
N ILE A 449 -8.15 10.64 28.05
CA ILE A 449 -8.99 11.23 29.11
C ILE A 449 -10.36 10.54 29.17
N ARG A 450 -10.93 10.14 28.03
CA ARG A 450 -12.13 9.31 27.98
C ARG A 450 -11.93 7.96 28.67
N MET A 451 -10.76 7.34 28.51
CA MET A 451 -10.40 6.12 29.24
C MET A 451 -10.33 6.36 30.74
N ILE A 452 -9.66 7.41 31.20
CA ILE A 452 -9.62 7.73 32.63
C ILE A 452 -11.05 7.89 33.17
N TRP A 453 -11.91 8.65 32.47
CA TRP A 453 -13.32 8.82 32.83
C TRP A 453 -14.08 7.49 32.90
N HIS A 454 -13.94 6.63 31.89
CA HIS A 454 -14.60 5.31 31.84
C HIS A 454 -14.05 4.35 32.91
N GLY A 455 -12.74 4.37 33.17
CA GLY A 455 -12.09 3.58 34.19
C GLY A 455 -12.58 3.93 35.60
N LEU A 456 -12.75 5.22 35.90
CA LEU A 456 -13.33 5.67 37.17
C LEU A 456 -14.77 5.16 37.34
N MET A 457 -15.62 5.28 36.31
CA MET A 457 -16.97 4.74 36.38
C MET A 457 -16.98 3.21 36.59
N ARG A 458 -16.09 2.47 35.92
CA ARG A 458 -15.92 1.02 36.09
C ARG A 458 -15.51 0.62 37.51
N LEU A 459 -14.69 1.43 38.20
CA LEU A 459 -14.37 1.20 39.60
C LEU A 459 -15.60 1.34 40.51
N ALA A 460 -16.49 2.29 40.21
CA ALA A 460 -17.70 2.49 41.00
C ALA A 460 -18.69 1.34 40.85
N ALA A 461 -18.96 0.88 39.63
CA ALA A 461 -19.91 -0.20 39.33
C ALA A 461 -19.31 -1.27 38.38
N PRO A 462 -18.54 -2.25 38.89
CA PRO A 462 -17.98 -3.32 38.07
C PRO A 462 -19.09 -4.08 37.32
N GLY A 463 -19.07 -4.05 35.98
CA GLY A 463 -20.07 -4.72 35.12
C GLY A 463 -21.27 -3.87 34.67
N GLY A 464 -21.34 -2.58 35.02
CA GLY A 464 -22.44 -1.70 34.59
C GLY A 464 -22.39 -1.33 33.09
N ALA A 465 -23.56 -1.32 32.42
CA ALA A 465 -23.73 -0.77 31.08
C ALA A 465 -23.78 0.78 31.15
N PHE A 466 -22.63 1.42 31.35
CA PHE A 466 -22.51 2.87 31.53
C PHE A 466 -22.96 3.71 30.33
N ALA A 467 -23.07 3.12 29.14
CA ALA A 467 -23.46 3.81 27.92
C ALA A 467 -24.84 4.48 28.10
N ASP A 468 -25.78 3.77 28.73
CA ASP A 468 -27.19 4.16 28.85
C ASP A 468 -27.50 4.99 30.10
N GLY A 469 -26.50 5.17 30.98
CA GLY A 469 -26.66 5.99 32.17
C GLY A 469 -26.92 7.47 31.83
N ASN A 470 -27.86 8.09 32.55
CA ASN A 470 -28.09 9.53 32.41
C ASN A 470 -26.88 10.34 32.94
N ILE A 471 -26.84 11.63 32.64
CA ILE A 471 -25.67 12.46 32.98
C ILE A 471 -25.41 12.52 34.50
N PHE A 472 -26.45 12.50 35.32
CA PHE A 472 -26.33 12.53 36.78
C PHE A 472 -25.77 11.22 37.34
N GLN A 473 -26.22 10.07 36.82
CA GLN A 473 -25.67 8.76 37.17
C GLN A 473 -24.19 8.67 36.81
N LYS A 474 -23.82 9.12 35.59
CA LYS A 474 -22.42 9.18 35.14
C LYS A 474 -21.55 10.04 36.08
N LEU A 475 -22.06 11.18 36.54
CA LEU A 475 -21.37 12.02 37.52
C LEU A 475 -21.20 11.30 38.87
N ILE A 476 -22.26 10.68 39.41
CA ILE A 476 -22.21 9.94 40.68
C ILE A 476 -21.17 8.80 40.61
N TRP A 477 -21.19 8.00 39.54
CA TRP A 477 -20.21 6.93 39.34
C TRP A 477 -18.78 7.47 39.21
N THR A 478 -18.60 8.61 38.55
CA THR A 478 -17.28 9.24 38.44
C THR A 478 -16.74 9.65 39.81
N PHE A 479 -17.52 10.35 40.63
CA PHE A 479 -17.08 10.76 41.96
C PHE A 479 -16.80 9.56 42.87
N SER A 480 -17.70 8.57 42.91
CA SER A 480 -17.49 7.33 43.66
C SER A 480 -16.25 6.56 43.20
N GLY A 481 -16.02 6.52 41.88
CA GLY A 481 -14.84 5.92 41.28
C GLY A 481 -13.55 6.65 41.61
N LEU A 482 -13.59 7.99 41.64
CA LEU A 482 -12.47 8.83 42.03
C LEU A 482 -12.07 8.59 43.49
N VAL A 483 -13.04 8.50 44.40
CA VAL A 483 -12.77 8.16 45.81
C VAL A 483 -12.09 6.80 45.93
N LYS A 484 -12.57 5.79 45.19
CA LYS A 484 -11.93 4.46 45.13
C LYS A 484 -10.50 4.52 44.57
N TYR A 485 -10.29 5.26 43.48
CA TYR A 485 -8.96 5.43 42.89
C TYR A 485 -7.99 6.10 43.87
N LEU A 486 -8.41 7.18 44.53
CA LEU A 486 -7.61 7.86 45.55
C LEU A 486 -7.35 7.00 46.79
N SER A 487 -8.20 6.01 47.04
CA SER A 487 -8.04 5.00 48.11
C SER A 487 -7.12 3.85 47.72
N GLY A 488 -6.48 3.89 46.54
CA GLY A 488 -5.44 2.95 46.12
C GLY A 488 -5.86 1.90 45.09
N TYR A 489 -7.10 1.93 44.58
CA TYR A 489 -7.52 1.02 43.50
C TYR A 489 -6.92 1.46 42.15
N ALA A 490 -6.33 0.53 41.41
CA ALA A 490 -5.86 0.78 40.05
C ALA A 490 -7.02 0.82 39.04
N LEU A 491 -6.88 1.60 37.97
CA LEU A 491 -7.85 1.59 36.87
C LEU A 491 -7.87 0.20 36.20
N PRO A 492 -9.05 -0.31 35.78
CA PRO A 492 -9.21 -1.66 35.26
C PRO A 492 -8.79 -1.74 33.77
N TYR A 493 -7.50 -1.56 33.51
CA TYR A 493 -6.88 -1.63 32.18
C TYR A 493 -5.65 -2.54 32.20
N ALA A 494 -5.50 -3.34 31.15
CA ALA A 494 -4.35 -4.23 30.96
C ALA A 494 -3.17 -3.48 30.31
N PRO A 495 -1.95 -4.01 30.40
CA PRO A 495 -0.84 -3.53 29.58
C PRO A 495 -1.24 -3.51 28.10
N GLY A 496 -0.91 -2.41 27.43
CA GLY A 496 -1.23 -2.15 26.04
C GLY A 496 -2.57 -1.46 25.77
N ASP A 497 -3.48 -1.39 26.75
CA ASP A 497 -4.76 -0.70 26.58
C ASP A 497 -4.59 0.81 26.39
N TRP A 498 -3.56 1.42 26.99
CA TRP A 498 -3.36 2.88 26.97
C TRP A 498 -3.00 3.41 25.58
N TYR A 499 -2.38 2.58 24.74
CA TYR A 499 -2.19 2.91 23.33
C TYR A 499 -3.30 2.34 22.46
N TRP A 500 -3.84 1.15 22.76
CA TRP A 500 -4.80 0.44 21.90
C TRP A 500 -6.21 1.03 21.86
N ILE A 501 -6.76 1.44 23.01
CA ILE A 501 -8.14 1.91 23.11
C ILE A 501 -8.34 3.33 22.52
N PRO A 502 -7.40 4.30 22.67
CA PRO A 502 -7.56 5.63 22.08
C PRO A 502 -7.64 5.65 20.55
N SER A 503 -7.06 4.67 19.85
CA SER A 503 -7.19 4.52 18.39
C SER A 503 -8.53 3.91 17.94
N ARG A 504 -9.42 3.57 18.88
CA ARG A 504 -10.79 3.09 18.63
C ARG A 504 -11.79 4.05 19.28
N ALA A 505 -11.78 5.27 18.77
CA ALA A 505 -12.65 6.34 19.24
C ALA A 505 -14.11 6.07 18.90
N PHE A 506 -14.37 5.47 17.74
CA PHE A 506 -15.72 5.16 17.27
C PHE A 506 -16.19 3.81 17.83
N PRO A 507 -17.50 3.65 18.08
CA PRO A 507 -18.04 2.36 18.53
C PRO A 507 -17.95 1.31 17.42
N ASN A 508 -18.06 0.03 17.80
CA ASN A 508 -18.08 -1.13 16.91
C ASN A 508 -16.75 -1.35 16.16
N GLU A 509 -16.83 -1.66 14.88
CA GLU A 509 -15.75 -2.16 14.02
C GLU A 509 -14.70 -1.12 13.58
N PRO A 510 -15.02 0.18 13.32
CA PRO A 510 -14.06 1.08 12.70
C PRO A 510 -12.82 1.41 13.56
N ILE A 511 -11.65 1.29 12.93
CA ILE A 511 -10.38 1.76 13.50
C ILE A 511 -10.20 3.25 13.15
N THR A 512 -9.80 4.04 14.15
CA THR A 512 -9.57 5.49 14.05
C THR A 512 -8.16 5.81 14.53
N GLU A 513 -7.17 5.31 13.82
CA GLU A 513 -5.79 5.67 14.14
C GLU A 513 -5.51 7.15 13.84
N PHE A 514 -4.47 7.64 14.49
CA PHE A 514 -3.86 8.93 14.22
C PHE A 514 -2.34 8.75 14.23
N PRO A 515 -1.55 9.63 13.60
CA PRO A 515 -0.13 9.38 13.35
C PRO A 515 0.68 9.03 14.61
N ALA A 516 0.43 9.69 15.75
CA ALA A 516 1.11 9.34 17.00
C ALA A 516 0.86 7.88 17.42
N PHE A 517 -0.36 7.35 17.26
CA PHE A 517 -0.66 5.93 17.46
C PHE A 517 0.02 5.07 16.40
N THR A 518 -0.15 5.39 15.12
CA THR A 518 0.40 4.59 14.00
C THR A 518 1.90 4.36 14.16
N PHE A 519 2.66 5.41 14.49
CA PHE A 519 4.09 5.28 14.74
C PHE A 519 4.37 4.47 16.01
N LEU A 520 3.70 4.76 17.11
CA LEU A 520 3.90 4.05 18.39
C LEU A 520 3.57 2.56 18.30
N TYR A 521 2.53 2.20 17.53
CA TYR A 521 2.14 0.83 17.26
C TYR A 521 3.22 0.09 16.47
N ALA A 522 3.87 0.81 15.53
CA ALA A 522 5.07 0.42 14.79
C ALA A 522 4.86 -0.67 13.73
N ASP A 523 3.70 -0.66 13.10
CA ASP A 523 3.43 -1.42 11.87
C ASP A 523 3.99 -0.63 10.70
N LEU A 524 4.95 -1.19 9.96
CA LEU A 524 5.58 -0.57 8.79
C LEU A 524 4.65 -0.68 7.58
N HIS A 525 3.36 -0.41 7.83
CA HIS A 525 2.29 -0.65 6.91
C HIS A 525 2.23 0.46 5.84
N ALA A 526 1.49 0.18 4.77
CA ALA A 526 1.33 1.06 3.61
C ALA A 526 1.03 2.52 3.96
N HIS A 527 0.10 2.78 4.88
CA HIS A 527 -0.27 4.15 5.27
C HIS A 527 0.84 4.85 6.07
N LEU A 528 1.58 4.14 6.94
CA LEU A 528 2.68 4.74 7.71
C LEU A 528 3.77 5.26 6.77
N ILE A 529 4.17 4.45 5.79
CA ILE A 529 5.18 4.83 4.80
C ILE A 529 4.69 5.99 3.93
N ALA A 530 3.40 6.02 3.59
CA ALA A 530 2.78 7.06 2.78
C ALA A 530 2.68 8.43 3.49
N LEU A 531 2.51 8.47 4.82
CA LEU A 531 2.28 9.72 5.56
C LEU A 531 3.29 10.85 5.26
N PRO A 532 4.62 10.64 5.27
CA PRO A 532 5.55 11.69 4.85
C PRO A 532 5.41 12.09 3.36
N VAL A 533 5.06 11.13 2.48
CA VAL A 533 4.85 11.37 1.04
C VAL A 533 3.64 12.25 0.81
N THR A 534 2.57 12.09 1.59
CA THR A 534 1.39 12.96 1.50
C THR A 534 1.72 14.41 1.90
N LEU A 535 2.58 14.62 2.90
CA LEU A 535 3.05 15.96 3.28
C LEU A 535 3.89 16.60 2.16
N LEU A 536 4.68 15.81 1.43
CA LEU A 536 5.40 16.30 0.26
C LEU A 536 4.44 16.67 -0.88
N ALA A 537 3.35 15.92 -1.08
CA ALA A 537 2.30 16.26 -2.03
C ALA A 537 1.56 17.56 -1.65
N ILE A 538 1.20 17.74 -0.37
CA ILE A 538 0.61 18.99 0.15
C ILE A 538 1.60 20.15 -0.04
N SER A 539 2.88 19.94 0.26
CA SER A 539 3.91 20.97 0.12
C SER A 539 4.12 21.37 -1.35
N TRP A 540 4.02 20.42 -2.27
CA TRP A 540 4.03 20.70 -3.70
C TRP A 540 2.81 21.54 -4.11
N ALA A 541 1.60 21.15 -3.71
CA ALA A 541 0.38 21.91 -3.98
C ALA A 541 0.45 23.33 -3.38
N LEU A 542 1.00 23.46 -2.18
CA LEU A 542 1.27 24.74 -1.53
C LEU A 542 2.29 25.57 -2.32
N ALA A 543 3.34 24.95 -2.88
CA ALA A 543 4.32 25.63 -3.73
C ALA A 543 3.66 26.22 -4.99
N ILE A 544 2.72 25.49 -5.61
CA ILE A 544 1.95 25.99 -6.76
C ILE A 544 1.06 27.18 -6.36
N ALA A 545 0.37 27.09 -5.22
CA ALA A 545 -0.53 28.14 -4.75
C ALA A 545 0.23 29.42 -4.35
N LEU A 546 1.28 29.28 -3.53
CA LEU A 546 2.11 30.41 -3.07
C LEU A 546 2.99 30.99 -4.18
N GLY A 547 3.38 30.17 -5.16
CA GLY A 547 4.13 30.60 -6.33
C GLY A 547 3.32 31.43 -7.33
N ARG A 548 1.99 31.53 -7.17
CA ARG A 548 1.09 32.37 -7.99
C ARG A 548 1.30 32.20 -9.50
N TRP A 549 1.49 30.95 -9.95
CA TRP A 549 1.74 30.58 -11.33
C TRP A 549 2.98 31.24 -11.96
N GLN A 550 3.94 31.67 -11.14
CA GLN A 550 5.19 32.29 -11.59
C GLN A 550 6.35 31.31 -11.52
N TRP A 551 7.03 31.15 -12.65
CA TRP A 551 8.16 30.24 -12.81
C TRP A 551 9.41 31.06 -13.20
N GLY A 552 10.42 31.12 -12.32
CA GLY A 552 11.66 31.88 -12.50
C GLY A 552 11.58 33.38 -12.11
N LEU A 553 12.74 34.05 -12.04
CA LEU A 553 12.83 35.52 -11.87
C LEU A 553 12.54 36.22 -13.20
N GLY A 554 12.13 37.51 -13.15
CA GLY A 554 11.60 38.33 -14.25
C GLY A 554 12.38 38.43 -15.57
N ARG A 555 13.47 37.68 -15.78
CA ARG A 555 14.14 37.46 -17.07
C ARG A 555 14.53 35.98 -17.30
N GLY A 556 13.54 35.16 -17.62
CA GLY A 556 13.52 34.29 -18.81
C GLY A 556 14.45 33.08 -19.00
N ARG A 557 15.63 32.93 -18.38
CA ARG A 557 16.58 31.89 -18.87
C ARG A 557 16.24 30.43 -18.51
N PHE A 558 15.64 30.18 -17.34
CA PHE A 558 15.37 28.82 -16.83
C PHE A 558 13.90 28.58 -16.43
N ARG A 559 12.97 29.41 -16.91
CA ARG A 559 11.55 29.32 -16.58
C ARG A 559 10.95 27.94 -16.89
N LEU A 560 11.24 27.39 -18.08
CA LEU A 560 10.74 26.09 -18.50
C LEU A 560 11.33 24.94 -17.67
N LEU A 561 12.60 25.04 -17.28
CA LEU A 561 13.25 24.07 -16.39
C LEU A 561 12.58 24.03 -15.02
N HIS A 562 12.27 25.19 -14.42
CA HIS A 562 11.54 25.25 -13.15
C HIS A 562 10.14 24.62 -13.26
N PHE A 563 9.40 24.98 -14.30
CA PHE A 563 8.08 24.40 -14.58
C PHE A 563 8.17 22.87 -14.74
N GLY A 564 9.07 22.40 -15.62
CA GLY A 564 9.26 20.98 -15.88
C GLY A 564 9.69 20.20 -14.65
N MET A 565 10.65 20.72 -13.87
CA MET A 565 11.11 20.08 -12.63
C MET A 565 10.02 20.06 -11.55
N SER A 566 9.21 21.12 -11.46
CA SER A 566 8.09 21.14 -10.53
C SER A 566 7.03 20.11 -10.90
N PHE A 567 6.59 20.06 -12.15
CA PHE A 567 5.62 19.05 -12.59
C PHE A 567 6.19 17.64 -12.53
N PHE A 568 7.48 17.45 -12.84
CA PHE A 568 8.17 16.17 -12.65
C PHE A 568 8.11 15.70 -11.19
N LEU A 569 8.50 16.55 -10.24
CA LEU A 569 8.43 16.22 -8.82
C LEU A 569 6.98 15.99 -8.36
N GLY A 570 6.04 16.81 -8.82
CA GLY A 570 4.61 16.65 -8.51
C GLY A 570 4.06 15.31 -9.00
N GLY A 571 4.35 14.94 -10.25
CA GLY A 571 3.97 13.65 -10.84
C GLY A 571 4.65 12.48 -10.14
N LEU A 572 5.93 12.61 -9.78
CA LEU A 572 6.69 11.59 -9.05
C LEU A 572 6.12 11.33 -7.66
N VAL A 573 5.80 12.39 -6.91
CA VAL A 573 5.30 12.32 -5.53
C VAL A 573 3.85 11.86 -5.49
N ILE A 574 2.97 12.47 -6.28
CA ILE A 574 1.56 12.09 -6.31
C ILE A 574 1.42 10.68 -6.90
N GLY A 575 2.17 10.36 -7.95
CA GLY A 575 2.24 9.02 -8.51
C GLY A 575 2.70 7.97 -7.50
N ALA A 576 3.66 8.30 -6.61
CA ALA A 576 4.19 7.39 -5.59
C ALA A 576 3.11 6.93 -4.60
N LEU A 577 2.08 7.74 -4.37
CA LEU A 577 0.99 7.38 -3.46
C LEU A 577 0.21 6.17 -3.97
N LYS A 578 0.05 6.01 -5.28
CA LYS A 578 -0.68 4.86 -5.85
C LYS A 578 -0.06 3.51 -5.42
N PRO A 579 1.22 3.21 -5.69
CA PRO A 579 1.83 1.94 -5.30
C PRO A 579 2.34 1.89 -3.85
N THR A 580 2.22 2.97 -3.06
CA THR A 580 2.56 2.99 -1.61
C THR A 580 1.31 2.80 -0.74
N ASN A 581 0.23 3.51 -1.06
CA ASN A 581 -1.09 3.38 -0.44
C ASN A 581 -2.15 3.96 -1.39
N THR A 582 -2.76 3.11 -2.23
CA THR A 582 -3.64 3.57 -3.33
C THR A 582 -4.78 4.50 -2.88
N TRP A 583 -5.23 4.39 -1.63
CA TRP A 583 -6.31 5.20 -1.07
C TRP A 583 -5.97 6.69 -0.94
N ASP A 584 -4.68 7.03 -0.88
CA ASP A 584 -4.22 8.42 -0.82
C ASP A 584 -4.25 9.09 -2.19
N PHE A 585 -4.05 8.33 -3.27
CA PHE A 585 -3.89 8.89 -4.61
C PHE A 585 -5.02 9.83 -5.05
N PRO A 586 -6.32 9.49 -4.93
CA PRO A 586 -7.40 10.38 -5.38
C PRO A 586 -7.45 11.72 -4.62
N THR A 587 -7.30 11.68 -3.29
CA THR A 587 -7.39 12.87 -2.44
C THR A 587 -6.29 13.87 -2.78
N TYR A 588 -5.04 13.42 -2.83
CA TYR A 588 -3.92 14.33 -3.08
C TYR A 588 -3.81 14.76 -4.54
N LEU A 589 -4.25 13.94 -5.50
CA LEU A 589 -4.40 14.35 -6.89
C LEU A 589 -5.48 15.44 -7.04
N GLY A 590 -6.62 15.30 -6.34
CA GLY A 590 -7.68 16.30 -6.29
C GLY A 590 -7.19 17.63 -5.69
N LEU A 591 -6.51 17.58 -4.55
CA LEU A 591 -5.89 18.76 -3.93
C LEU A 591 -4.89 19.46 -4.87
N ALA A 592 -4.05 18.69 -5.56
CA ALA A 592 -3.11 19.20 -6.55
C ALA A 592 -3.81 19.86 -7.75
N GLY A 593 -4.89 19.24 -8.25
CA GLY A 593 -5.73 19.79 -9.32
C GLY A 593 -6.37 21.12 -8.92
N VAL A 594 -6.87 21.24 -7.69
CA VAL A 594 -7.41 22.50 -7.18
C VAL A 594 -6.32 23.56 -7.00
N ALA A 595 -5.12 23.19 -6.53
CA ALA A 595 -4.00 24.13 -6.43
C ALA A 595 -3.58 24.67 -7.81
N ILE A 596 -3.51 23.82 -8.83
CA ILE A 596 -3.29 24.21 -10.23
C ILE A 596 -4.41 25.14 -10.68
N GLY A 597 -5.67 24.73 -10.51
CA GLY A 597 -6.86 25.48 -10.90
C GLY A 597 -6.87 26.88 -10.30
N TYR A 598 -6.73 26.98 -8.98
CA TYR A 598 -6.68 28.24 -8.25
C TYR A 598 -5.54 29.14 -8.72
N SER A 599 -4.32 28.60 -8.81
CA SER A 599 -3.13 29.38 -9.15
C SER A 599 -3.17 29.88 -10.60
N ALA A 600 -3.52 29.01 -11.55
CA ALA A 600 -3.60 29.37 -12.96
C ALA A 600 -4.78 30.31 -13.27
N LEU A 601 -6.00 30.04 -12.75
CA LEU A 601 -7.15 30.92 -13.00
C LEU A 601 -6.95 32.32 -12.41
N SER A 602 -6.29 32.41 -11.25
CA SER A 602 -6.09 33.67 -10.54
C SER A 602 -4.91 34.47 -11.09
N PHE A 603 -3.82 33.81 -11.47
CA PHE A 603 -2.53 34.48 -11.69
C PHE A 603 -1.84 34.20 -13.04
N ALA A 604 -2.31 33.25 -13.85
CA ALA A 604 -1.65 32.95 -15.12
C ALA A 604 -1.70 34.13 -16.09
N GLN A 605 -0.54 34.49 -16.63
CA GLN A 605 -0.36 35.45 -17.71
C GLN A 605 -0.32 34.68 -19.04
N VAL A 606 -1.36 34.86 -19.87
CA VAL A 606 -1.57 34.12 -21.14
C VAL A 606 -1.73 35.06 -22.35
N ASP A 607 -1.34 36.32 -22.18
CA ASP A 607 -1.52 37.39 -23.18
C ASP A 607 -0.61 37.19 -24.40
N THR A 608 0.41 36.34 -24.29
CA THR A 608 1.35 36.01 -25.36
C THR A 608 0.82 34.97 -26.36
N TRP A 609 -0.37 34.40 -26.12
CA TRP A 609 -0.95 33.39 -27.00
C TRP A 609 -1.60 34.05 -28.23
N ARG A 610 -1.27 33.56 -29.43
CA ARG A 610 -1.82 34.04 -30.72
C ARG A 610 -3.28 33.62 -31.01
N LEU A 611 -3.94 32.94 -30.07
CA LEU A 611 -5.31 32.46 -30.21
C LEU A 611 -6.30 33.55 -29.77
N ASP A 612 -7.26 33.91 -30.63
CA ASP A 612 -8.27 34.94 -30.36
C ASP A 612 -9.41 34.43 -29.46
N LEU A 613 -9.07 34.08 -28.21
CA LEU A 613 -10.00 33.60 -27.19
C LEU A 613 -10.09 34.57 -26.00
N PRO A 614 -11.24 34.66 -25.30
CA PRO A 614 -11.35 35.41 -24.04
C PRO A 614 -10.33 34.94 -22.99
N LEU A 615 -9.83 35.87 -22.17
CA LEU A 615 -8.79 35.60 -21.17
C LEU A 615 -9.14 34.44 -20.21
N TRP A 616 -10.39 34.38 -19.76
CA TRP A 616 -10.85 33.33 -18.86
C TRP A 616 -10.75 31.94 -19.51
N LEU A 617 -11.08 31.82 -20.80
CA LEU A 617 -11.01 30.57 -21.54
C LEU A 617 -9.57 30.14 -21.78
N ARG A 618 -8.66 31.08 -22.09
CA ARG A 618 -7.21 30.80 -22.19
C ARG A 618 -6.66 30.25 -20.86
N ARG A 619 -7.05 30.83 -19.72
CA ARG A 619 -6.65 30.32 -18.39
C ARG A 619 -7.23 28.93 -18.09
N VAL A 620 -8.49 28.68 -18.46
CA VAL A 620 -9.10 27.34 -18.35
C VAL A 620 -8.32 26.31 -19.19
N ILE A 621 -7.90 26.66 -20.41
CA ILE A 621 -7.06 25.78 -21.23
C ILE A 621 -5.74 25.46 -20.51
N VAL A 622 -5.07 26.45 -19.90
CA VAL A 622 -3.86 26.21 -19.10
C VAL A 622 -4.12 25.25 -17.93
N VAL A 623 -5.25 25.41 -17.23
CA VAL A 623 -5.65 24.49 -16.15
C VAL A 623 -5.82 23.08 -16.68
N VAL A 624 -6.61 22.90 -17.75
CA VAL A 624 -6.90 21.58 -18.32
C VAL A 624 -5.61 20.90 -18.79
N ILE A 625 -4.74 21.61 -19.52
CA ILE A 625 -3.46 21.07 -19.98
C ILE A 625 -2.56 20.70 -18.82
N SER A 626 -2.41 21.58 -17.83
CA SER A 626 -1.50 21.36 -16.71
C SER A 626 -1.99 20.25 -15.78
N ALA A 627 -3.28 20.23 -15.46
CA ALA A 627 -3.89 19.18 -14.65
C ALA A 627 -3.84 17.83 -15.38
N SER A 628 -4.18 17.78 -16.68
CA SER A 628 -4.08 16.56 -17.48
C SER A 628 -2.63 16.08 -17.60
N GLY A 629 -1.68 17.01 -17.78
CA GLY A 629 -0.25 16.71 -17.80
C GLY A 629 0.23 16.09 -16.48
N LEU A 630 -0.22 16.61 -15.35
CA LEU A 630 0.08 16.04 -14.03
C LEU A 630 -0.52 14.63 -13.88
N VAL A 631 -1.79 14.44 -14.27
CA VAL A 631 -2.47 13.13 -14.23
C VAL A 631 -1.70 12.12 -15.08
N ILE A 632 -1.44 12.45 -16.36
CA ILE A 632 -0.70 11.59 -17.29
C ILE A 632 0.67 11.24 -16.71
N LEU A 633 1.41 12.23 -16.21
CA LEU A 633 2.74 12.02 -15.66
C LEU A 633 2.71 11.11 -14.41
N SER A 634 1.80 11.38 -13.46
CA SER A 634 1.67 10.56 -12.24
C SER A 634 1.32 9.10 -12.53
N LEU A 635 0.51 8.84 -13.56
CA LEU A 635 0.17 7.49 -14.00
C LEU A 635 1.31 6.84 -14.81
N ALA A 636 1.97 7.60 -15.68
CA ALA A 636 3.02 7.10 -16.55
C ALA A 636 4.28 6.69 -15.77
N LEU A 637 4.68 7.47 -14.75
CA LEU A 637 5.87 7.17 -13.97
C LEU A 637 5.77 5.83 -13.23
N TYR A 638 4.57 5.44 -12.79
CA TYR A 638 4.31 4.19 -12.05
C TYR A 638 3.52 3.16 -12.87
N GLN A 639 3.62 3.26 -14.19
CA GLN A 639 2.99 2.35 -15.12
C GLN A 639 3.41 0.88 -14.89
N PRO A 640 4.69 0.55 -14.59
CA PRO A 640 5.08 -0.84 -14.31
C PRO A 640 4.30 -1.47 -13.16
N PHE A 641 4.08 -0.75 -12.05
CA PHE A 641 3.23 -1.23 -10.96
C PHE A 641 1.80 -1.47 -11.43
N SER A 642 1.23 -0.51 -12.16
CA SER A 642 -0.15 -0.60 -12.64
C SER A 642 -0.39 -1.76 -13.60
N ARG A 643 0.64 -2.28 -14.29
CA ARG A 643 0.53 -3.49 -15.12
C ARG A 643 0.37 -4.77 -14.31
N TRP A 644 1.00 -4.83 -13.14
CA TRP A 644 1.03 -6.03 -12.29
C TRP A 644 0.02 -5.97 -11.15
N PHE A 645 -0.57 -4.80 -10.86
CA PHE A 645 -1.52 -4.64 -9.77
C PHE A 645 -2.94 -4.99 -10.19
N GLY A 646 -3.49 -6.06 -9.61
CA GLY A 646 -4.88 -6.45 -9.72
C GLY A 646 -5.74 -5.74 -8.67
N GLN A 647 -6.64 -4.86 -9.12
CA GLN A 647 -7.50 -4.06 -8.23
C GLN A 647 -8.74 -4.85 -7.76
N GLY A 648 -8.77 -5.26 -6.49
CA GLY A 648 -9.93 -5.94 -5.87
C GLY A 648 -11.11 -5.01 -5.55
N TYR A 649 -10.86 -3.74 -5.21
CA TYR A 649 -11.88 -2.75 -4.84
C TYR A 649 -12.16 -1.81 -6.01
N SER A 650 -13.29 -2.01 -6.72
CA SER A 650 -13.62 -1.26 -7.94
C SER A 650 -14.96 -0.52 -7.90
N ALA A 651 -15.74 -0.68 -6.83
CA ALA A 651 -17.06 -0.09 -6.70
C ALA A 651 -17.26 0.60 -5.35
N VAL A 652 -18.24 1.51 -5.33
CA VAL A 652 -18.60 2.35 -4.19
C VAL A 652 -20.08 2.14 -3.89
N ASP A 653 -20.42 1.93 -2.62
CA ASP A 653 -21.79 1.74 -2.14
C ASP A 653 -22.13 2.80 -1.08
N PHE A 654 -23.43 3.07 -0.87
CA PHE A 654 -23.89 3.93 0.23
C PHE A 654 -23.88 3.15 1.56
N TRP A 655 -23.38 3.76 2.62
CA TRP A 655 -23.34 3.16 3.95
C TRP A 655 -24.75 3.09 4.56
N LYS A 656 -25.07 1.95 5.19
CA LYS A 656 -26.40 1.68 5.78
C LYS A 656 -26.35 1.23 7.25
N GLY A 657 -25.15 1.05 7.80
CA GLY A 657 -24.96 0.64 9.20
C GLY A 657 -24.92 1.83 10.16
N ASP A 658 -24.43 1.60 11.38
CA ASP A 658 -24.35 2.66 12.39
C ASP A 658 -23.40 3.79 12.00
N HIS A 659 -23.81 5.02 12.29
CA HIS A 659 -23.04 6.23 12.07
C HIS A 659 -22.27 6.64 13.33
N THR A 660 -21.27 7.51 13.15
CA THR A 660 -20.43 7.94 14.27
C THR A 660 -21.22 8.85 15.23
N PRO A 661 -21.33 8.49 16.52
CA PRO A 661 -21.96 9.36 17.51
C PRO A 661 -21.16 10.65 17.69
N TRP A 662 -21.86 11.77 17.93
CA TRP A 662 -21.22 13.08 18.01
C TRP A 662 -20.13 13.15 19.10
N TRP A 663 -20.34 12.51 20.26
CA TRP A 663 -19.34 12.48 21.34
C TRP A 663 -18.06 11.72 20.98
N SER A 664 -18.17 10.64 20.20
CA SER A 664 -17.02 9.90 19.69
C SER A 664 -16.26 10.72 18.65
N TYR A 665 -16.98 11.45 17.80
CA TYR A 665 -16.39 12.40 16.87
C TYR A 665 -15.63 13.52 17.61
N MET A 666 -16.20 14.13 18.64
CA MET A 666 -15.50 15.12 19.48
C MET A 666 -14.31 14.53 20.24
N THR A 667 -14.37 13.26 20.66
CA THR A 667 -13.23 12.59 21.29
C THR A 667 -12.05 12.52 20.33
N HIS A 668 -12.30 12.19 19.07
CA HIS A 668 -11.25 12.05 18.07
C HIS A 668 -10.76 13.42 17.54
N TRP A 669 -11.68 14.34 17.24
CA TRP A 669 -11.40 15.58 16.49
C TRP A 669 -11.43 16.87 17.32
N GLY A 670 -11.86 16.81 18.58
CA GLY A 670 -12.26 17.98 19.37
C GLY A 670 -11.18 19.05 19.53
N VAL A 671 -9.91 18.65 19.67
CA VAL A 671 -8.77 19.59 19.77
C VAL A 671 -8.67 20.47 18.52
N PHE A 672 -8.74 19.87 17.33
CA PHE A 672 -8.61 20.60 16.08
C PHE A 672 -9.86 21.45 15.81
N ILE A 673 -11.04 20.89 16.07
CA ILE A 673 -12.31 21.60 15.87
C ILE A 673 -12.38 22.84 16.77
N PHE A 674 -11.98 22.75 18.04
CA PHE A 674 -11.97 23.89 18.95
C PHE A 674 -11.06 25.03 18.45
N LEU A 675 -9.86 24.71 17.98
CA LEU A 675 -8.90 25.70 17.50
C LEU A 675 -9.31 26.30 16.15
N ILE A 676 -9.77 25.47 15.23
CA ILE A 676 -10.30 25.91 13.93
C ILE A 676 -11.51 26.81 14.16
N PHE A 677 -12.47 26.40 15.00
CA PHE A 677 -13.63 27.20 15.34
C PHE A 677 -13.24 28.55 15.94
N SER A 678 -12.30 28.57 16.89
CA SER A 678 -11.76 29.82 17.46
C SER A 678 -11.20 30.75 16.39
N TRP A 679 -10.52 30.20 15.39
CA TRP A 679 -9.99 30.97 14.27
C TRP A 679 -11.06 31.44 13.28
N LEU A 680 -12.04 30.61 12.92
CA LEU A 680 -13.16 31.03 12.06
C LEU A 680 -13.96 32.17 12.71
N VAL A 681 -14.20 32.09 14.03
CA VAL A 681 -14.80 33.19 14.81
C VAL A 681 -13.95 34.44 14.68
N TRP A 682 -12.66 34.36 14.97
CA TRP A 682 -11.75 35.52 14.91
C TRP A 682 -11.67 36.15 13.51
N GLU A 683 -11.50 35.34 12.46
CA GLU A 683 -11.48 35.82 11.07
C GLU A 683 -12.78 36.50 10.66
N THR A 684 -13.91 35.98 11.15
CA THR A 684 -15.22 36.57 10.88
C THR A 684 -15.38 37.90 11.60
N LEU A 685 -15.00 37.98 12.87
CA LEU A 685 -15.01 39.22 13.63
C LEU A 685 -14.10 40.28 13.01
N GLU A 686 -12.88 39.90 12.59
CA GLU A 686 -11.94 40.80 11.90
C GLU A 686 -12.52 41.24 10.54
N TRP A 687 -13.14 40.33 9.78
CA TRP A 687 -13.77 40.67 8.51
C TRP A 687 -14.96 41.62 8.68
N MET A 688 -15.83 41.36 9.67
CA MET A 688 -16.96 42.24 9.99
C MET A 688 -16.49 43.63 10.46
N ALA A 689 -15.48 43.70 11.32
CA ALA A 689 -14.93 44.96 11.82
C ALA A 689 -14.26 45.80 10.72
N THR A 690 -13.68 45.16 9.70
CA THR A 690 -13.01 45.84 8.58
C THR A 690 -13.92 46.13 7.39
N THR A 691 -15.15 45.58 7.38
CA THR A 691 -16.10 45.76 6.27
C THR A 691 -17.07 46.89 6.57
N PRO A 692 -17.09 47.99 5.80
CA PRO A 692 -18.03 49.08 6.02
C PRO A 692 -19.46 48.64 5.68
N VAL A 693 -20.45 49.21 6.38
CA VAL A 693 -21.88 48.90 6.17
C VAL A 693 -22.33 49.16 4.72
N SER A 694 -21.68 50.09 4.02
CA SER A 694 -21.94 50.35 2.59
C SER A 694 -21.62 49.14 1.68
N ALA A 695 -20.70 48.27 2.07
CA ALA A 695 -20.41 47.04 1.33
C ALA A 695 -21.54 46.01 1.47
N LEU A 696 -22.25 45.98 2.61
CA LEU A 696 -23.42 45.11 2.83
C LEU A 696 -24.58 45.47 1.90
N LYS A 697 -24.76 46.77 1.57
CA LYS A 697 -25.77 47.20 0.60
C LYS A 697 -25.59 46.56 -0.78
N LYS A 698 -24.36 46.21 -1.17
CA LYS A 698 -24.08 45.50 -2.44
C LYS A 698 -24.58 44.05 -2.43
N LEU A 699 -24.82 43.47 -1.26
CA LEU A 699 -25.36 42.12 -1.10
C LEU A 699 -26.90 42.10 -1.09
N GLN A 700 -27.56 43.26 -0.95
CA GLN A 700 -29.02 43.37 -0.90
C GLN A 700 -29.74 42.72 -2.10
N PRO A 701 -29.25 42.84 -3.36
CA PRO A 701 -29.86 42.12 -4.50
C PRO A 701 -29.76 40.60 -4.40
N TYR A 702 -28.78 40.09 -3.66
CA TYR A 702 -28.52 38.66 -3.49
C TYR A 702 -29.15 38.07 -2.22
N THR A 703 -29.93 38.85 -1.46
CA THR A 703 -30.53 38.40 -0.19
C THR A 703 -31.39 37.14 -0.36
N GLY A 704 -32.15 37.04 -1.46
CA GLY A 704 -32.92 35.84 -1.78
C GLY A 704 -32.05 34.60 -2.00
N LEU A 705 -30.93 34.75 -2.72
CA LEU A 705 -29.94 33.67 -2.91
C LEU A 705 -29.27 33.28 -1.58
N ILE A 706 -28.96 34.25 -0.72
CA ILE A 706 -28.38 33.99 0.61
C ILE A 706 -29.36 33.18 1.47
N TYR A 707 -30.63 33.57 1.52
CA TYR A 707 -31.66 32.80 2.24
C TYR A 707 -31.89 31.42 1.63
N LEU A 708 -31.86 31.29 0.30
CA LEU A 708 -31.94 29.98 -0.36
C LEU A 708 -30.76 29.08 0.02
N LEU A 709 -29.53 29.59 -0.02
CA LEU A 709 -28.33 28.84 0.37
C LEU A 709 -28.35 28.47 1.86
N ALA A 710 -28.76 29.39 2.73
CA ALA A 710 -28.91 29.12 4.17
C ALA A 710 -30.01 28.07 4.43
N GLY A 711 -31.16 28.18 3.78
CA GLY A 711 -32.24 27.21 3.84
C GLY A 711 -31.82 25.83 3.30
N THR A 712 -31.04 25.79 2.22
CA THR A 712 -30.47 24.56 1.66
C THR A 712 -29.47 23.92 2.63
N LEU A 713 -28.63 24.72 3.28
CA LEU A 713 -27.71 24.23 4.32
C LEU A 713 -28.47 23.64 5.50
N LEU A 714 -29.51 24.33 6.00
CA LEU A 714 -30.36 23.84 7.08
C LEU A 714 -31.10 22.54 6.68
N ALA A 715 -31.64 22.48 5.46
CA ALA A 715 -32.29 21.30 4.92
C ALA A 715 -31.30 20.12 4.79
N ALA A 716 -30.07 20.37 4.34
CA ALA A 716 -29.04 19.35 4.25
C ALA A 716 -28.62 18.84 5.64
N VAL A 717 -28.46 19.72 6.64
CA VAL A 717 -28.23 19.30 8.04
C VAL A 717 -29.40 18.47 8.55
N ALA A 718 -30.64 18.92 8.34
CA ALA A 718 -31.82 18.17 8.76
C ALA A 718 -31.92 16.79 8.07
N ALA A 719 -31.58 16.71 6.78
CA ALA A 719 -31.52 15.45 6.04
C ALA A 719 -30.44 14.51 6.59
N LEU A 720 -29.25 15.01 6.90
CA LEU A 720 -28.19 14.21 7.52
C LEU A 720 -28.60 13.68 8.89
N LEU A 721 -29.24 14.52 9.72
CA LEU A 721 -29.76 14.09 11.03
C LEU A 721 -30.90 13.06 10.89
N ALA A 722 -31.77 13.20 9.89
CA ALA A 722 -32.80 12.20 9.58
C ALA A 722 -32.19 10.87 9.13
N LEU A 723 -31.04 10.90 8.45
CA LEU A 723 -30.22 9.74 8.13
C LEU A 723 -29.38 9.24 9.32
N LYS A 724 -29.56 9.79 10.52
CA LYS A 724 -28.78 9.48 11.74
C LYS A 724 -27.29 9.80 11.65
N VAL A 725 -26.88 10.64 10.70
CA VAL A 725 -25.51 11.17 10.59
C VAL A 725 -25.35 12.34 11.56
N GLU A 726 -25.17 12.03 12.84
CA GLU A 726 -25.12 13.04 13.92
C GLU A 726 -24.04 14.10 13.70
N ILE A 727 -22.87 13.75 13.17
CA ILE A 727 -21.78 14.72 12.99
C ILE A 727 -22.14 15.83 11.98
N GLY A 728 -23.17 15.63 11.15
CA GLY A 728 -23.60 16.56 10.10
C GLY A 728 -23.93 17.97 10.62
N TRP A 729 -24.48 18.09 11.83
CA TRP A 729 -24.82 19.41 12.40
C TRP A 729 -23.60 20.24 12.80
N THR A 730 -22.45 19.60 13.03
CA THR A 730 -21.18 20.29 13.31
C THR A 730 -20.37 20.46 12.03
N VAL A 731 -20.20 19.38 11.28
CA VAL A 731 -19.27 19.33 10.14
C VAL A 731 -19.73 20.20 8.98
N LEU A 732 -21.01 20.09 8.59
CA LEU A 732 -21.50 20.78 7.40
C LEU A 732 -21.54 22.32 7.59
N PRO A 733 -22.02 22.87 8.72
CA PRO A 733 -21.93 24.31 8.97
C PRO A 733 -20.50 24.84 9.07
N LEU A 734 -19.56 24.09 9.67
CA LEU A 734 -18.15 24.49 9.73
C LEU A 734 -17.50 24.51 8.34
N ALA A 735 -17.77 23.50 7.51
CA ALA A 735 -17.27 23.45 6.14
C ALA A 735 -17.86 24.60 5.28
N ALA A 736 -19.16 24.86 5.43
CA ALA A 736 -19.83 25.99 4.78
C ALA A 736 -19.24 27.34 5.24
N TRP A 737 -18.99 27.51 6.54
CA TRP A 737 -18.38 28.71 7.09
C TRP A 737 -16.96 28.94 6.55
N ALA A 738 -16.13 27.91 6.51
CA ALA A 738 -14.81 27.98 5.87
C ALA A 738 -14.94 28.35 4.38
N GLY A 739 -15.92 27.78 3.67
CA GLY A 739 -16.26 28.11 2.29
C GLY A 739 -16.65 29.58 2.08
N VAL A 740 -17.47 30.15 2.97
CA VAL A 740 -17.83 31.57 2.94
C VAL A 740 -16.59 32.45 3.18
N LEU A 741 -15.73 32.09 4.12
CA LEU A 741 -14.51 32.85 4.42
C LEU A 741 -13.48 32.80 3.28
N LEU A 742 -13.47 31.75 2.45
CA LEU A 742 -12.64 31.70 1.24
C LEU A 742 -12.97 32.83 0.24
N LEU A 743 -14.21 33.34 0.28
CA LEU A 743 -14.67 34.44 -0.56
C LEU A 743 -14.21 35.81 -0.04
N ARG A 744 -13.64 35.90 1.16
CA ARG A 744 -13.17 37.17 1.77
C ARG A 744 -12.19 37.89 0.81
N PRO A 745 -12.52 39.10 0.32
CA PRO A 745 -11.65 39.85 -0.57
C PRO A 745 -10.29 40.13 0.08
N ARG A 746 -9.21 40.11 -0.72
CA ARG A 746 -7.83 40.42 -0.30
C ARG A 746 -7.26 39.55 0.83
N MET A 747 -7.91 38.43 1.17
CA MET A 747 -7.34 37.45 2.10
C MET A 747 -6.02 36.87 1.54
N PRO A 748 -4.93 36.83 2.33
CA PRO A 748 -3.66 36.23 1.95
C PRO A 748 -3.81 34.80 1.45
N VAL A 749 -2.98 34.40 0.49
CA VAL A 749 -3.07 33.07 -0.14
C VAL A 749 -2.89 31.96 0.90
N GLY A 750 -1.97 32.14 1.86
CA GLY A 750 -1.75 31.16 2.92
C GLY A 750 -2.98 30.89 3.80
N ARG A 751 -3.76 31.93 4.15
CA ARG A 751 -5.02 31.75 4.90
C ARG A 751 -6.09 31.04 4.08
N ARG A 752 -6.19 31.36 2.78
CA ARG A 752 -7.10 30.67 1.85
C ARG A 752 -6.77 29.18 1.74
N VAL A 753 -5.49 28.84 1.63
CA VAL A 753 -5.06 27.43 1.62
C VAL A 753 -5.50 26.73 2.91
N VAL A 754 -5.27 27.32 4.09
CA VAL A 754 -5.71 26.71 5.35
C VAL A 754 -7.23 26.52 5.42
N LEU A 755 -8.03 27.51 5.02
CA LEU A 755 -9.49 27.36 4.96
C LEU A 755 -9.92 26.22 4.02
N PHE A 756 -9.25 26.08 2.88
CA PHE A 756 -9.50 24.99 1.95
C PHE A 756 -9.14 23.63 2.56
N LEU A 757 -7.99 23.51 3.23
CA LEU A 757 -7.60 22.28 3.93
C LEU A 757 -8.58 21.92 5.06
N VAL A 758 -9.09 22.92 5.80
CA VAL A 758 -10.17 22.74 6.80
C VAL A 758 -11.42 22.17 6.13
N GLY A 759 -11.89 22.78 5.04
CA GLY A 759 -13.05 22.30 4.30
C GLY A 759 -12.87 20.88 3.77
N CYS A 760 -11.72 20.56 3.17
CA CYS A 760 -11.42 19.22 2.69
C CYS A 760 -11.37 18.19 3.82
N GLY A 761 -10.70 18.49 4.93
CA GLY A 761 -10.64 17.59 6.09
C GLY A 761 -12.01 17.30 6.67
N LEU A 762 -12.86 18.32 6.83
CA LEU A 762 -14.25 18.18 7.29
C LEU A 762 -15.12 17.40 6.31
N VAL A 763 -14.99 17.63 5.00
CA VAL A 763 -15.76 16.88 3.99
C VAL A 763 -15.33 15.41 3.96
N LEU A 764 -14.05 15.10 4.14
CA LEU A 764 -13.58 13.71 4.24
C LEU A 764 -14.19 12.99 5.45
N THR A 765 -14.31 13.64 6.61
CA THR A 765 -14.97 13.02 7.77
C THR A 765 -16.47 12.81 7.56
N LEU A 766 -17.15 13.67 6.79
CA LEU A 766 -18.54 13.44 6.42
C LEU A 766 -18.70 12.37 5.33
N MET A 767 -17.77 12.29 4.37
CA MET A 767 -17.80 11.33 3.27
C MET A 767 -17.85 9.88 3.77
N VAL A 768 -17.03 9.54 4.78
CA VAL A 768 -16.99 8.19 5.35
C VAL A 768 -18.23 7.81 6.16
N GLU A 769 -19.11 8.77 6.46
CA GLU A 769 -20.43 8.49 7.02
C GLU A 769 -21.43 8.08 5.95
N LEU A 770 -21.21 8.47 4.69
CA LEU A 770 -22.20 8.31 3.61
C LEU A 770 -21.82 7.19 2.64
N ILE A 771 -20.53 6.95 2.45
CA ILE A 771 -20.00 6.17 1.34
C ILE A 771 -18.96 5.16 1.85
N VAL A 772 -18.98 3.94 1.29
CA VAL A 772 -18.04 2.85 1.57
C VAL A 772 -17.58 2.18 0.28
N LEU A 773 -16.36 1.62 0.26
CA LEU A 773 -15.94 0.77 -0.86
C LEU A 773 -16.57 -0.63 -0.75
N ARG A 774 -17.03 -1.17 -1.88
CA ARG A 774 -17.59 -2.52 -1.93
C ARG A 774 -16.53 -3.56 -1.57
N GLY A 775 -16.88 -4.48 -0.66
CA GLY A 775 -15.97 -5.50 -0.15
C GLY A 775 -15.11 -5.05 1.04
N ASP A 776 -15.35 -3.85 1.58
CA ASP A 776 -14.76 -3.43 2.85
C ASP A 776 -15.33 -4.25 4.02
N ILE A 777 -14.59 -4.33 5.13
CA ILE A 777 -15.05 -4.97 6.36
C ILE A 777 -15.92 -3.95 7.11
N GLY A 778 -17.24 -4.04 6.92
CA GLY A 778 -18.15 -2.99 7.34
C GLY A 778 -17.82 -1.69 6.61
N ARG A 779 -17.29 -0.70 7.33
CA ARG A 779 -16.66 0.52 6.78
C ARG A 779 -15.26 0.78 7.35
N MET A 780 -14.63 -0.25 7.89
CA MET A 780 -13.40 -0.13 8.70
C MET A 780 -12.27 0.52 7.91
N ASN A 781 -11.92 0.02 6.71
CA ASN A 781 -10.81 0.60 5.94
C ASN A 781 -11.14 1.99 5.41
N THR A 782 -12.39 2.20 5.02
CA THR A 782 -12.88 3.51 4.55
C THR A 782 -12.72 4.55 5.64
N VAL A 783 -13.23 4.31 6.85
CA VAL A 783 -13.05 5.22 7.98
C VAL A 783 -11.58 5.39 8.33
N PHE A 784 -10.84 4.29 8.47
CA PHE A 784 -9.43 4.30 8.87
C PHE A 784 -8.56 5.16 7.94
N LYS A 785 -8.58 4.87 6.64
CA LYS A 785 -7.65 5.50 5.68
C LYS A 785 -7.97 6.96 5.43
N PHE A 786 -9.25 7.31 5.24
CA PHE A 786 -9.65 8.69 5.01
C PHE A 786 -9.59 9.54 6.29
N SER A 787 -9.72 8.94 7.49
CA SER A 787 -9.49 9.66 8.75
C SER A 787 -8.02 10.06 8.92
N LEU A 788 -7.04 9.24 8.52
CA LEU A 788 -5.63 9.66 8.54
C LEU A 788 -5.34 10.85 7.61
N GLN A 789 -5.99 10.88 6.44
CA GLN A 789 -5.92 12.03 5.53
C GLN A 789 -6.55 13.28 6.18
N ALA A 790 -7.76 13.16 6.74
CA ALA A 790 -8.44 14.24 7.44
C ALA A 790 -7.63 14.74 8.65
N TRP A 791 -7.00 13.86 9.42
CA TRP A 791 -6.11 14.19 10.53
C TRP A 791 -4.93 15.03 10.05
N THR A 792 -4.31 14.63 8.94
CA THR A 792 -3.21 15.38 8.33
C THR A 792 -3.65 16.80 7.98
N LEU A 793 -4.80 16.98 7.31
CA LEU A 793 -5.29 18.29 6.90
C LEU A 793 -5.72 19.18 8.07
N LEU A 794 -6.48 18.61 9.02
CA LEU A 794 -7.05 19.35 10.15
C LEU A 794 -5.99 19.70 11.21
N SER A 795 -5.01 18.82 11.48
CA SER A 795 -3.94 19.10 12.44
C SER A 795 -3.01 20.25 11.98
N LEU A 796 -2.61 20.24 10.71
CA LEU A 796 -1.81 21.33 10.11
C LEU A 796 -2.59 22.65 10.09
N SER A 797 -3.89 22.58 9.81
CA SER A 797 -4.77 23.74 9.84
C SER A 797 -4.96 24.29 11.25
N ALA A 798 -5.14 23.42 12.25
CA ALA A 798 -5.24 23.79 13.66
C ALA A 798 -3.94 24.42 14.19
N ALA A 799 -2.78 23.91 13.76
CA ALA A 799 -1.48 24.49 14.09
C ALA A 799 -1.34 25.93 13.55
N ALA A 800 -1.69 26.17 12.29
CA ALA A 800 -1.71 27.51 11.71
C ALA A 800 -2.74 28.43 12.40
N ALA A 801 -3.95 27.91 12.65
CA ALA A 801 -5.02 28.62 13.36
C ALA A 801 -4.56 29.09 14.74
N LEU A 802 -3.95 28.21 15.56
CA LEU A 802 -3.44 28.57 16.87
C LEU A 802 -2.33 29.63 16.80
N ALA A 803 -1.42 29.52 15.82
CA ALA A 803 -0.36 30.50 15.61
C ALA A 803 -0.90 31.91 15.26
N TRP A 804 -2.10 32.02 14.68
CA TRP A 804 -2.76 33.29 14.38
C TRP A 804 -3.67 33.79 15.51
N VAL A 805 -4.47 32.91 16.11
CA VAL A 805 -5.44 33.28 17.16
C VAL A 805 -4.75 33.64 18.46
N PHE A 806 -3.70 32.93 18.87
CA PHE A 806 -3.02 33.18 20.14
C PHE A 806 -2.53 34.64 20.29
N PRO A 807 -1.72 35.20 19.37
CA PRO A 807 -1.30 36.60 19.47
C PRO A 807 -2.45 37.59 19.29
N ALA A 808 -3.49 37.22 18.54
CA ALA A 808 -4.68 38.05 18.40
C ALA A 808 -5.51 38.11 19.69
N ALA A 809 -5.66 36.98 20.38
CA ALA A 809 -6.33 36.90 21.67
C ALA A 809 -5.60 37.72 22.73
N GLU A 810 -4.27 37.65 22.75
CA GLU A 810 -3.46 38.44 23.68
C GLU A 810 -3.61 39.95 23.49
N ARG A 811 -3.72 40.38 22.24
CA ARG A 811 -3.73 41.81 21.90
C ARG A 811 -5.12 42.44 21.94
N TYR A 812 -6.15 41.71 21.51
CA TYR A 812 -7.45 42.30 21.21
C TYR A 812 -8.60 41.75 22.07
N TRP A 813 -8.46 40.59 22.70
CA TRP A 813 -9.59 39.99 23.43
C TRP A 813 -9.69 40.55 24.85
N PRO A 814 -10.91 40.77 25.38
CA PRO A 814 -11.09 41.11 26.78
C PRO A 814 -10.48 40.05 27.71
N ARG A 815 -9.92 40.47 28.85
CA ARG A 815 -9.21 39.59 29.79
C ARG A 815 -10.00 38.33 30.18
N GLY A 816 -11.30 38.45 30.42
CA GLY A 816 -12.17 37.32 30.77
C GLY A 816 -12.24 36.25 29.67
N TRP A 817 -12.61 36.67 28.45
CA TRP A 817 -12.67 35.78 27.28
C TRP A 817 -11.31 35.18 26.91
N ARG A 818 -10.25 35.99 26.98
CA ARG A 818 -8.87 35.53 26.77
C ARG A 818 -8.49 34.44 27.76
N ASN A 819 -8.72 34.65 29.06
CA ASN A 819 -8.37 33.68 30.09
C ASN A 819 -9.20 32.39 29.96
N ALA A 820 -10.50 32.50 29.65
CA ALA A 820 -11.36 31.34 29.39
C ALA A 820 -10.88 30.54 28.17
N TRP A 821 -10.49 31.23 27.09
CA TRP A 821 -9.93 30.59 25.91
C TRP A 821 -8.58 29.93 26.18
N HIS A 822 -7.67 30.59 26.91
CA HIS A 822 -6.40 29.98 27.34
C HIS A 822 -6.61 28.72 28.17
N LEU A 823 -7.56 28.75 29.11
CA LEU A 823 -7.93 27.58 29.87
C LEU A 823 -8.44 26.46 28.95
N GLY A 824 -9.31 26.79 27.99
CA GLY A 824 -9.77 25.84 26.98
C GLY A 824 -8.62 25.22 26.18
N VAL A 825 -7.74 26.04 25.60
CA VAL A 825 -6.55 25.59 24.87
C VAL A 825 -5.68 24.68 25.74
N ALA A 826 -5.40 25.10 26.98
CA ALA A 826 -4.57 24.34 27.91
C ALA A 826 -5.20 22.99 28.27
N LEU A 827 -6.52 22.93 28.48
CA LEU A 827 -7.25 21.70 28.78
C LEU A 827 -7.26 20.76 27.57
N PHE A 828 -7.64 21.23 26.38
CA PHE A 828 -7.67 20.38 25.18
C PHE A 828 -6.29 19.82 24.83
N ILE A 829 -5.26 20.68 24.82
CA ILE A 829 -3.89 20.24 24.54
C ILE A 829 -3.36 19.35 25.66
N GLY A 830 -3.63 19.67 26.92
CA GLY A 830 -3.22 18.87 28.08
C GLY A 830 -3.82 17.47 28.04
N CYS A 831 -5.13 17.35 27.76
CA CYS A 831 -5.81 16.07 27.59
C CYS A 831 -5.25 15.26 26.42
N ALA A 832 -4.96 15.91 25.29
CA ALA A 832 -4.36 15.26 24.12
C ALA A 832 -2.90 14.81 24.36
N ALA A 833 -2.16 15.57 25.18
CA ALA A 833 -0.79 15.26 25.59
C ALA A 833 -0.71 14.07 26.57
N LEU A 834 -1.83 13.64 27.16
CA LEU A 834 -1.86 12.41 27.96
C LEU A 834 -1.56 11.17 27.11
N PHE A 835 -1.91 11.17 25.82
CA PHE A 835 -1.64 10.04 24.95
C PHE A 835 -0.13 9.74 24.85
N PRO A 836 0.75 10.63 24.34
CA PRO A 836 2.16 10.30 24.21
C PRO A 836 2.83 9.94 25.56
N LEU A 837 2.32 10.47 26.68
CA LEU A 837 2.83 10.14 28.01
C LEU A 837 2.40 8.74 28.48
N LEU A 838 1.10 8.47 28.52
CA LEU A 838 0.54 7.21 29.05
C LEU A 838 0.75 6.06 28.04
N ALA A 839 0.39 6.29 26.78
CA ALA A 839 0.54 5.31 25.71
C ALA A 839 2.03 5.02 25.43
N GLY A 840 2.88 6.06 25.42
CA GLY A 840 4.31 5.91 25.21
C GLY A 840 4.99 5.10 26.31
N ALA A 841 4.68 5.40 27.58
CA ALA A 841 5.22 4.67 28.72
C ALA A 841 4.73 3.20 28.75
N ASP A 842 3.45 2.98 28.44
CA ASP A 842 2.86 1.64 28.35
C ASP A 842 3.54 0.83 27.23
N LYS A 843 3.67 1.40 26.02
CA LYS A 843 4.29 0.72 24.88
C LYS A 843 5.75 0.34 25.12
N ILE A 844 6.54 1.20 25.76
CA ILE A 844 7.95 0.92 26.09
C ILE A 844 8.08 -0.28 27.04
N ARG A 845 7.09 -0.50 27.92
CA ARG A 845 7.08 -1.61 28.89
C ARG A 845 6.45 -2.89 28.33
N ASP A 846 5.58 -2.75 27.34
CA ASP A 846 4.83 -3.84 26.70
C ASP A 846 5.70 -4.66 25.73
N ARG A 847 6.62 -5.44 26.28
CA ARG A 847 7.56 -6.30 25.54
C ARG A 847 7.14 -7.77 25.61
N MET A 848 7.46 -8.53 24.56
CA MET A 848 7.20 -9.96 24.51
C MET A 848 7.98 -10.74 25.57
N ALA A 849 9.20 -10.31 25.88
CA ALA A 849 10.02 -10.86 26.95
C ALA A 849 10.67 -9.71 27.75
N PRO A 850 10.27 -9.46 29.00
CA PRO A 850 10.84 -8.38 29.83
C PRO A 850 12.35 -8.50 30.07
N ARG A 851 12.90 -9.74 30.01
CA ARG A 851 14.33 -10.02 30.21
C ARG A 851 15.17 -9.84 28.94
N ALA A 852 14.54 -9.67 27.77
CA ALA A 852 15.28 -9.50 26.53
C ALA A 852 16.11 -8.19 26.58
N PRO A 853 17.33 -8.17 26.01
CA PRO A 853 18.16 -6.98 26.02
C PRO A 853 17.51 -5.81 25.29
N HIS A 854 17.86 -4.58 25.69
CA HIS A 854 17.53 -3.39 24.92
C HIS A 854 18.50 -3.28 23.74
N THR A 855 18.00 -3.63 22.56
CA THR A 855 18.72 -3.58 21.29
C THR A 855 17.76 -3.09 20.20
N LEU A 856 18.28 -2.74 19.03
CA LEU A 856 17.45 -2.46 17.86
C LEU A 856 17.15 -3.71 17.03
N ASP A 857 17.78 -4.85 17.34
CA ASP A 857 17.47 -6.12 16.71
C ASP A 857 16.06 -6.59 17.13
N GLY A 858 15.12 -6.48 16.20
CA GLY A 858 13.73 -6.84 16.39
C GLY A 858 13.44 -8.33 16.57
N MET A 859 14.43 -9.21 16.34
CA MET A 859 14.33 -10.65 16.59
C MET A 859 14.86 -11.06 17.97
N ALA A 860 15.61 -10.19 18.64
CA ALA A 860 16.35 -10.56 19.86
C ALA A 860 15.45 -11.07 20.99
N TYR A 861 14.17 -10.68 21.02
CA TYR A 861 13.21 -11.15 22.00
C TYR A 861 12.97 -12.67 21.91
N MET A 862 13.09 -13.27 20.73
CA MET A 862 12.78 -14.69 20.49
C MET A 862 13.68 -15.62 21.32
N ALA A 863 14.93 -15.21 21.56
CA ALA A 863 15.86 -15.98 22.39
C ALA A 863 15.48 -16.04 23.89
N TYR A 864 14.50 -15.24 24.33
CA TYR A 864 14.11 -15.11 25.73
C TYR A 864 12.61 -15.32 25.97
N ALA A 865 11.82 -15.44 24.91
CA ALA A 865 10.37 -15.45 24.97
C ALA A 865 9.83 -16.87 24.96
N THR A 866 8.74 -17.07 25.69
CA THR A 866 7.87 -18.23 25.55
C THR A 866 6.55 -17.82 24.91
N TYR A 867 5.91 -18.75 24.22
CA TYR A 867 4.60 -18.54 23.61
C TYR A 867 3.69 -19.72 23.91
N ASN A 868 2.50 -19.45 24.47
CA ASN A 868 1.53 -20.49 24.76
C ASN A 868 0.66 -20.77 23.53
N GLU A 869 0.65 -22.03 23.09
CA GLU A 869 -0.22 -22.51 22.02
C GLU A 869 -0.95 -23.75 22.52
N SER A 870 -2.29 -23.73 22.53
CA SER A 870 -3.11 -24.87 22.92
C SER A 870 -2.74 -25.49 24.28
N GLY A 871 -2.31 -24.66 25.25
CA GLY A 871 -1.89 -25.09 26.58
C GLY A 871 -0.42 -25.56 26.68
N VAL A 872 0.34 -25.52 25.59
CA VAL A 872 1.78 -25.84 25.57
C VAL A 872 2.59 -24.55 25.53
N ASP A 873 3.47 -24.36 26.51
CA ASP A 873 4.43 -23.26 26.52
C ASP A 873 5.65 -23.61 25.67
N MET A 874 5.79 -22.93 24.53
CA MET A 874 6.87 -23.14 23.58
C MET A 874 8.03 -22.17 23.84
N ASP A 875 9.26 -22.68 23.91
CA ASP A 875 10.47 -21.86 23.88
C ASP A 875 10.78 -21.40 22.45
N LEU A 876 10.78 -20.09 22.21
CA LEU A 876 11.04 -19.51 20.90
C LEU A 876 12.53 -19.48 20.52
N SER A 877 13.43 -19.87 21.43
CA SER A 877 14.88 -19.85 21.19
C SER A 877 15.31 -20.86 20.12
N GLY A 878 14.61 -21.98 19.97
CA GLY A 878 14.84 -22.97 18.91
C GLY A 878 14.50 -22.42 17.53
N ASP A 879 13.31 -21.84 17.37
CA ASP A 879 12.92 -21.15 16.13
C ASP A 879 13.90 -20.02 15.78
N TYR A 880 14.36 -19.25 16.78
CA TYR A 880 15.34 -18.19 16.58
C TYR A 880 16.63 -18.72 15.93
N ARG A 881 17.23 -19.79 16.48
CA ARG A 881 18.47 -20.37 15.95
C ARG A 881 18.27 -21.03 14.58
N ALA A 882 17.13 -21.69 14.37
CA ALA A 882 16.77 -22.30 13.09
C ALA A 882 16.58 -21.26 11.98
N ILE A 883 15.89 -20.14 12.27
CA ILE A 883 15.74 -19.01 11.34
C ILE A 883 17.10 -18.40 11.01
N LEU A 884 17.97 -18.22 12.02
CA LEU A 884 19.32 -17.69 11.80
C LEU A 884 20.13 -18.60 10.87
N TRP A 885 20.01 -19.92 11.05
CA TRP A 885 20.66 -20.92 10.20
C TRP A 885 20.15 -20.83 8.76
N MET A 886 18.82 -20.72 8.55
CA MET A 886 18.26 -20.58 7.20
C MET A 886 18.74 -19.30 6.51
N GLN A 887 18.82 -18.18 7.23
CA GLN A 887 19.38 -16.93 6.70
C GLN A 887 20.88 -17.06 6.34
N GLU A 888 21.62 -18.00 6.93
CA GLU A 888 23.05 -18.19 6.61
C GLU A 888 23.28 -19.17 5.47
N HIS A 889 22.48 -20.24 5.39
CA HIS A 889 22.79 -21.42 4.57
C HIS A 889 21.87 -21.59 3.36
N VAL A 890 20.65 -21.03 3.37
CA VAL A 890 19.72 -21.19 2.25
C VAL A 890 19.99 -20.16 1.15
N ALA A 891 20.46 -20.66 0.00
CA ALA A 891 20.67 -19.87 -1.20
C ALA A 891 19.39 -19.73 -2.03
N GLY A 892 19.25 -18.60 -2.74
CA GLY A 892 18.08 -18.35 -3.58
C GLY A 892 16.81 -18.15 -2.79
N SER A 893 15.67 -18.20 -3.47
CA SER A 893 14.33 -18.13 -2.86
C SER A 893 13.56 -19.44 -3.06
N PRO A 894 14.07 -20.58 -2.57
CA PRO A 894 13.39 -21.86 -2.65
C PRO A 894 12.08 -21.85 -1.85
N VAL A 895 11.13 -22.69 -2.25
CA VAL A 895 9.86 -22.83 -1.53
C VAL A 895 10.08 -23.64 -0.26
N ILE A 896 9.50 -23.17 0.84
CA ILE A 896 9.49 -23.86 2.12
C ILE A 896 8.06 -24.29 2.48
N VAL A 897 7.95 -25.29 3.34
CA VAL A 897 6.70 -25.60 4.03
C VAL A 897 6.93 -25.54 5.53
N GLU A 898 6.04 -24.84 6.21
CA GLU A 898 6.00 -24.67 7.67
C GLU A 898 4.55 -24.72 8.13
N GLY A 899 4.33 -24.93 9.43
CA GLY A 899 3.00 -25.01 10.01
C GLY A 899 2.20 -23.72 9.84
N HIS A 900 0.93 -23.89 9.46
CA HIS A 900 -0.01 -22.79 9.26
C HIS A 900 -0.98 -22.70 10.43
N THR A 901 -1.12 -21.50 11.00
CA THR A 901 -2.11 -21.17 12.02
C THR A 901 -3.05 -20.08 11.52
N VAL A 902 -4.15 -19.85 12.24
CA VAL A 902 -4.94 -18.62 12.04
C VAL A 902 -4.07 -17.37 12.26
N GLU A 903 -4.51 -16.25 11.70
CA GLU A 903 -3.80 -14.98 11.73
C GLU A 903 -3.50 -14.51 13.16
N TYR A 904 -2.42 -13.75 13.33
CA TYR A 904 -1.97 -13.21 14.62
C TYR A 904 -1.56 -14.26 15.67
N ARG A 905 -1.39 -15.53 15.27
CA ARG A 905 -0.72 -16.58 16.06
C ARG A 905 0.68 -16.86 15.51
N TRP A 906 1.47 -17.66 16.23
CA TRP A 906 2.89 -17.94 15.94
C TRP A 906 3.12 -18.90 14.73
N GLY A 907 2.31 -18.81 13.68
CA GLY A 907 2.50 -19.52 12.41
C GLY A 907 3.28 -18.68 11.38
N ASN A 908 3.71 -19.32 10.29
CA ASN A 908 4.46 -18.67 9.18
C ASN A 908 5.74 -17.91 9.59
N ARG A 909 6.31 -18.24 10.75
CA ARG A 909 7.44 -17.56 11.39
C ARG A 909 8.73 -17.63 10.56
N TYR A 910 9.02 -18.74 9.89
CA TYR A 910 10.25 -18.85 9.09
C TYR A 910 10.18 -17.93 7.89
N THR A 911 9.02 -17.88 7.23
CA THR A 911 8.77 -16.97 6.12
C THR A 911 8.86 -15.50 6.55
N ILE A 912 8.26 -15.13 7.68
CA ILE A 912 8.28 -13.76 8.22
C ILE A 912 9.72 -13.25 8.33
N TYR A 913 10.63 -14.06 8.88
CA TYR A 913 11.99 -13.63 9.17
C TYR A 913 12.99 -13.88 8.03
N THR A 914 12.71 -14.78 7.08
CA THR A 914 13.64 -15.08 5.96
C THR A 914 13.21 -14.45 4.62
N GLY A 915 11.95 -14.08 4.49
CA GLY A 915 11.34 -13.72 3.20
C GLY A 915 11.34 -14.85 2.18
N LEU A 916 11.54 -16.11 2.58
CA LEU A 916 11.44 -17.27 1.69
C LEU A 916 9.98 -17.55 1.32
N PRO A 917 9.66 -17.92 0.06
CA PRO A 917 8.31 -18.33 -0.30
C PRO A 917 7.84 -19.55 0.48
N SER A 918 6.69 -19.47 1.14
CA SER A 918 5.95 -20.61 1.69
C SER A 918 4.76 -20.96 0.79
N VAL A 919 4.29 -22.21 0.90
CA VAL A 919 3.10 -22.71 0.19
C VAL A 919 1.92 -21.75 0.36
N VAL A 920 1.64 -21.36 1.61
CA VAL A 920 0.63 -20.37 1.97
C VAL A 920 0.99 -19.67 3.29
N GLY A 921 0.80 -18.35 3.34
CA GLY A 921 0.89 -17.54 4.55
C GLY A 921 -0.46 -17.31 5.20
N TRP A 922 -0.64 -16.15 5.84
CA TRP A 922 -1.91 -15.78 6.47
C TRP A 922 -3.07 -15.76 5.47
N ASN A 923 -4.05 -16.62 5.72
CA ASN A 923 -5.19 -16.90 4.85
C ASN A 923 -5.96 -15.63 4.44
N TRP A 924 -6.43 -14.85 5.40
CA TRP A 924 -7.25 -13.66 5.14
C TRP A 924 -6.52 -12.60 4.31
N HIS A 925 -5.25 -12.33 4.64
CA HIS A 925 -4.44 -11.36 3.90
C HIS A 925 -4.15 -11.82 2.47
N GLN A 926 -3.94 -13.12 2.26
CA GLN A 926 -3.80 -13.68 0.92
C GLN A 926 -5.10 -13.62 0.12
N ARG A 927 -6.25 -13.87 0.74
CA ARG A 927 -7.57 -13.68 0.10
C ARG A 927 -7.80 -12.22 -0.30
N GLN A 928 -7.43 -11.26 0.55
CA GLN A 928 -7.55 -9.84 0.24
C GLN A 928 -6.67 -9.42 -0.95
N GLN A 929 -5.42 -9.89 -1.00
CA GLN A 929 -4.53 -9.63 -2.14
C GLN A 929 -4.99 -10.33 -3.41
N ARG A 930 -5.63 -11.48 -3.28
CA ARG A 930 -6.08 -12.31 -4.40
C ARG A 930 -7.59 -12.25 -4.61
N ALA A 931 -8.21 -11.12 -4.28
CA ALA A 931 -9.66 -10.89 -4.41
C ALA A 931 -10.21 -11.06 -5.85
N LEU A 932 -9.33 -11.14 -6.85
CA LEU A 932 -9.65 -11.39 -8.26
C LEU A 932 -9.68 -12.88 -8.63
N THR A 933 -9.24 -13.74 -7.72
CA THR A 933 -9.23 -15.20 -7.86
C THR A 933 -10.22 -15.84 -6.88
N PRO A 934 -10.74 -17.05 -7.19
CA PRO A 934 -11.59 -17.78 -6.25
C PRO A 934 -10.92 -17.98 -4.88
N GLU A 935 -11.65 -17.74 -3.79
CA GLU A 935 -11.11 -17.86 -2.43
C GLU A 935 -10.57 -19.27 -2.12
N VAL A 936 -11.13 -20.28 -2.79
CA VAL A 936 -10.73 -21.70 -2.69
C VAL A 936 -9.25 -21.92 -3.03
N TRP A 937 -8.64 -21.03 -3.82
CA TRP A 937 -7.22 -21.15 -4.16
C TRP A 937 -6.30 -20.91 -2.96
N VAL A 938 -6.73 -20.09 -2.01
CA VAL A 938 -5.97 -19.83 -0.77
C VAL A 938 -6.37 -20.86 0.28
N THR A 939 -7.66 -21.08 0.50
CA THR A 939 -8.13 -22.02 1.54
C THR A 939 -7.78 -23.47 1.21
N GLY A 940 -7.74 -23.85 -0.07
CA GLY A 940 -7.27 -25.15 -0.53
C GLY A 940 -5.81 -25.40 -0.17
N ARG A 941 -4.93 -24.40 -0.36
CA ARG A 941 -3.52 -24.51 0.06
C ARG A 941 -3.37 -24.66 1.57
N VAL A 942 -4.20 -23.96 2.35
CA VAL A 942 -4.22 -24.10 3.82
C VAL A 942 -4.57 -25.54 4.21
N GLN A 943 -5.59 -26.12 3.57
CA GLN A 943 -5.97 -27.52 3.80
C GLN A 943 -4.85 -28.48 3.37
N GLU A 944 -4.27 -28.27 2.19
CA GLU A 944 -3.19 -29.14 1.68
C GLU A 944 -1.93 -29.11 2.56
N VAL A 945 -1.59 -27.98 3.18
CA VAL A 945 -0.51 -27.92 4.18
C VAL A 945 -0.89 -28.73 5.42
N ALA A 946 -2.13 -28.61 5.91
CA ALA A 946 -2.58 -29.39 7.05
C ALA A 946 -2.58 -30.90 6.75
N ASP A 947 -3.03 -31.30 5.57
CA ASP A 947 -3.03 -32.68 5.11
C ASP A 947 -1.59 -33.20 4.95
N PHE A 948 -0.69 -32.39 4.41
CA PHE A 948 0.73 -32.73 4.28
C PHE A 948 1.35 -33.06 5.63
N TYR A 949 1.11 -32.27 6.69
CA TYR A 949 1.64 -32.58 8.02
C TYR A 949 0.93 -33.76 8.69
N SER A 950 -0.35 -33.99 8.38
CA SER A 950 -1.18 -35.00 9.06
C SER A 950 -1.15 -36.40 8.42
N THR A 951 -0.80 -36.51 7.14
CA THR A 951 -0.81 -37.78 6.41
C THR A 951 0.48 -38.59 6.61
N PHE A 952 0.37 -39.92 6.60
CA PHE A 952 1.51 -40.85 6.43
C PHE A 952 1.54 -41.48 5.02
N ASP A 953 0.68 -41.02 4.11
CA ASP A 953 0.66 -41.49 2.73
C ASP A 953 1.84 -40.90 1.93
N ARG A 954 2.73 -41.79 1.48
CA ARG A 954 3.91 -41.43 0.70
C ARG A 954 3.55 -40.79 -0.64
N GLN A 955 2.57 -41.33 -1.35
CA GLN A 955 2.18 -40.83 -2.66
C GLN A 955 1.61 -39.41 -2.54
N MET A 956 0.75 -39.17 -1.53
CA MET A 956 0.22 -37.83 -1.26
C MET A 956 1.35 -36.84 -0.90
N THR A 957 2.32 -37.29 -0.10
CA THR A 957 3.49 -36.49 0.29
C THR A 957 4.33 -36.09 -0.92
N GLU A 958 4.74 -37.04 -1.76
CA GLU A 958 5.53 -36.78 -2.97
C GLU A 958 4.78 -35.86 -3.97
N GLN A 959 3.47 -36.05 -4.12
CA GLN A 959 2.64 -35.18 -4.96
C GLN A 959 2.61 -33.74 -4.44
N PHE A 960 2.48 -33.54 -3.13
CA PHE A 960 2.52 -32.21 -2.51
C PHE A 960 3.88 -31.52 -2.75
N LEU A 961 4.98 -32.24 -2.49
CA LEU A 961 6.34 -31.71 -2.69
C LEU A 961 6.57 -31.29 -4.15
N LYS A 962 6.10 -32.10 -5.10
CA LYS A 962 6.19 -31.81 -6.53
C LYS A 962 5.28 -30.65 -6.95
N LYS A 963 4.04 -30.59 -6.44
CA LYS A 963 3.05 -29.54 -6.78
C LYS A 963 3.56 -28.14 -6.42
N TYR A 964 4.16 -27.99 -5.24
CA TYR A 964 4.65 -26.70 -4.75
C TYR A 964 6.16 -26.48 -4.95
N ASP A 965 6.88 -27.48 -5.47
CA ASP A 965 8.34 -27.46 -5.63
C ASP A 965 9.06 -27.11 -4.31
N VAL A 966 8.61 -27.78 -3.24
CA VAL A 966 9.14 -27.59 -1.88
C VAL A 966 10.59 -28.07 -1.84
N SER A 967 11.48 -27.23 -1.32
CA SER A 967 12.90 -27.57 -1.14
C SER A 967 13.28 -27.73 0.33
N TYR A 968 12.59 -27.07 1.25
CA TYR A 968 12.82 -27.21 2.69
C TYR A 968 11.52 -27.42 3.46
N ILE A 969 11.57 -28.31 4.44
CA ILE A 969 10.47 -28.64 5.34
C ILE A 969 10.89 -28.28 6.76
N VAL A 970 10.04 -27.53 7.45
CA VAL A 970 10.23 -27.17 8.86
C VAL A 970 9.37 -28.09 9.73
N VAL A 971 9.98 -28.70 10.74
CA VAL A 971 9.29 -29.46 11.79
C VAL A 971 9.81 -29.00 13.15
N GLY A 972 9.12 -28.03 13.75
CA GLY A 972 9.44 -27.47 15.06
C GLY A 972 8.41 -27.81 16.14
N VAL A 973 8.55 -27.16 17.29
CA VAL A 973 7.61 -27.31 18.42
C VAL A 973 6.19 -26.93 17.98
N MET A 974 6.03 -25.86 17.19
CA MET A 974 4.72 -25.45 16.68
C MET A 974 4.03 -26.55 15.88
N GLU A 975 4.74 -27.16 14.91
CA GLU A 975 4.19 -28.25 14.09
C GLU A 975 3.78 -29.45 14.95
N ARG A 976 4.56 -29.79 15.99
CA ARG A 976 4.26 -30.87 16.94
C ARG A 976 3.05 -30.57 17.84
N VAL A 977 2.76 -29.31 18.10
CA VAL A 977 1.61 -28.89 18.91
C VAL A 977 0.30 -28.94 18.10
N ILE A 978 0.34 -28.57 16.82
CA ILE A 978 -0.87 -28.37 16.01
C ILE A 978 -1.22 -29.54 15.06
N TYR A 979 -0.30 -30.47 14.80
CA TYR A 979 -0.51 -31.62 13.91
C TYR A 979 -0.36 -32.97 14.64
N PRO A 980 -1.06 -34.03 14.18
CA PRO A 980 -1.02 -35.34 14.82
C PRO A 980 0.34 -36.03 14.66
N MET A 981 0.79 -36.71 15.72
CA MET A 981 2.09 -37.41 15.74
C MET A 981 2.21 -38.52 14.68
N ASP A 982 1.11 -39.18 14.34
CA ASP A 982 1.09 -40.23 13.30
C ASP A 982 1.58 -39.69 11.95
N GLY A 983 1.16 -38.47 11.58
CA GLY A 983 1.61 -37.81 10.36
C GLY A 983 3.03 -37.28 10.46
N LEU A 984 3.46 -36.83 11.64
CA LEU A 984 4.81 -36.28 11.86
C LEU A 984 5.90 -37.37 11.90
N ALA A 985 5.55 -38.62 12.25
CA ALA A 985 6.49 -39.74 12.29
C ALA A 985 7.18 -39.99 10.94
N LYS A 986 6.57 -39.59 9.81
CA LYS A 986 7.14 -39.76 8.47
C LYS A 986 8.47 -39.03 8.29
N PHE A 987 8.67 -37.89 8.97
CA PHE A 987 9.84 -37.05 8.79
C PHE A 987 11.14 -37.74 9.22
N GLU A 988 11.09 -38.47 10.34
CA GLU A 988 12.20 -39.32 10.78
C GLU A 988 12.26 -40.61 9.93
N ALA A 989 11.12 -41.21 9.59
CA ALA A 989 11.05 -42.48 8.87
C ALA A 989 11.61 -42.41 7.43
N TRP A 990 11.48 -41.27 6.75
CA TRP A 990 11.93 -41.06 5.37
C TRP A 990 13.13 -40.11 5.25
N ASN A 991 13.81 -39.84 6.37
CA ASN A 991 15.09 -39.13 6.38
C ASN A 991 16.17 -39.98 5.69
N GLY A 992 16.91 -39.37 4.76
CA GLY A 992 17.85 -40.06 3.86
C GLY A 992 17.20 -40.70 2.62
N ASP A 993 15.87 -40.63 2.48
CA ASP A 993 15.11 -41.19 1.34
C ASP A 993 14.43 -40.07 0.53
N LEU A 994 13.43 -39.39 1.11
CA LEU A 994 12.74 -38.27 0.44
C LEU A 994 13.37 -36.91 0.72
N TRP A 995 14.05 -36.80 1.84
CA TRP A 995 14.70 -35.58 2.29
C TRP A 995 15.87 -35.92 3.21
N ASP A 996 16.78 -34.97 3.37
CA ASP A 996 17.90 -35.05 4.29
C ASP A 996 17.72 -34.05 5.42
N GLU A 997 17.90 -34.49 6.66
CA GLU A 997 18.07 -33.59 7.78
C GLU A 997 19.33 -32.73 7.59
N VAL A 998 19.14 -31.42 7.55
CA VAL A 998 20.22 -30.44 7.34
C VAL A 998 20.47 -29.55 8.57
N TYR A 999 19.54 -29.56 9.52
CA TYR A 999 19.65 -28.83 10.78
C TYR A 999 18.78 -29.46 11.86
N ARG A 1000 19.31 -29.55 13.09
CA ARG A 1000 18.56 -29.94 14.29
C ARG A 1000 19.01 -29.16 15.51
N ASP A 1001 18.05 -28.67 16.27
CA ASP A 1001 18.23 -28.08 17.58
C ASP A 1001 17.05 -28.44 18.49
N GLY A 1002 17.29 -29.37 19.43
CA GLY A 1002 16.23 -29.98 20.23
C GLY A 1002 15.15 -30.60 19.36
N ASP A 1003 13.90 -30.17 19.56
CA ASP A 1003 12.72 -30.65 18.82
C ASP A 1003 12.52 -29.99 17.44
N THR A 1004 13.35 -29.00 17.10
CA THR A 1004 13.28 -28.25 15.84
C THR A 1004 14.24 -28.84 14.81
N VAL A 1005 13.67 -29.29 13.68
CA VAL A 1005 14.41 -29.94 12.58
C VAL A 1005 14.05 -29.28 11.26
N ILE A 1006 15.04 -29.07 10.40
CA ILE A 1006 14.85 -28.65 9.01
C ILE A 1006 15.34 -29.77 8.10
N TYR A 1007 14.48 -30.17 7.17
CA TYR A 1007 14.78 -31.16 6.16
C TYR A 1007 14.90 -30.50 4.78
N GLN A 1008 15.87 -30.92 3.98
CA GLN A 1008 16.03 -30.54 2.59
C GLN A 1008 15.50 -31.66 1.68
N VAL A 1009 14.56 -31.33 0.81
CA VAL A 1009 13.93 -32.30 -0.11
C VAL A 1009 14.92 -32.75 -1.17
N ARG A 1010 15.05 -34.07 -1.36
CA ARG A 1010 15.86 -34.66 -2.44
C ARG A 1010 15.15 -34.48 -3.78
N LYS A 1011 15.87 -33.99 -4.79
CA LYS A 1011 15.31 -33.85 -6.14
C LYS A 1011 15.59 -35.15 -6.92
N ALA A 1012 14.63 -35.57 -7.74
CA ALA A 1012 14.78 -36.76 -8.57
C ALA A 1012 15.97 -36.59 -9.54
N GLY A 1013 17.07 -37.27 -9.25
CA GLY A 1013 18.33 -37.20 -10.02
C GLY A 1013 19.59 -36.91 -9.19
N ASP A 1014 19.47 -36.58 -7.90
CA ASP A 1014 20.59 -36.42 -6.94
C ASP A 1014 20.84 -37.68 -6.08
#